data_AF-A0A9E4AN79-F1
#
_entry.id   AF-A0A9E4AN79-F1
#
_cell.length_a   1.000
_cell.length_b   1.000
_cell.length_c   1.000
_cell.angle_alpha   90.00
_cell.angle_beta   90.00
_cell.angle_gamma   90.00
#
_symmetry.space_group_name_H-M   'P 1'
#
loop_
_entity.id
_entity.type
_entity.pdbx_description
1 polymer ?
#
loop_
_entity_poly.entity_id
_entity_poly.type
_entity_poly.pdbx_seq_one_letter_code
_entity_poly.pdbx_strand_id
1 'polypeptide(L)'
;MRAGAGGGDSITVEVVRNRLESIVREMGEVILRTSRSSVAHHGRDFSCGIFDARAEMLALGTSIAIHIFPVGFQLRALLARFGDDILTGDIFVGNDPRDGGLHPNDVLLAVPVFYDGQMVAFSTTRVHHYDVGGMVPGSISGNATEMYQEGLRIPIIRMGRGNEIDPNIMDLILNNVRVPVEMRGDLLAQLAGCRVGAQRITSMVERYGKERVRSIWSGVLDSYERRCRALISRLPNRTLVHEGYLDSDGVAPGHLRIRTVVRIEDGGVTVDYTGSSPQTGGPNNVTLPMGASYGFMGVKAALDPSGPINSGYLRPIETIVPEGTILNARPPAAAGGQQEVGQAAISAMVALAEVVPERVSSEEGSSTHHMTCSGTDTRFGRPRPFIFYGSDPGGGGARADRDGMDYVRPIRSGNTNARGIEVLERAYPLTFLGMSLRCDSGGPGRFRGGLGTVREYRIPSDGTFSLMGEHAMIPPAGVFGGYPGALARFEVLRSGETVPVSPVHGSKATAFPLKAGDVLRVCSQGAGGWGDPLEREPDSVLDDVLDGRVSRAQAAGVYGVVLDAPGETVDTTATIRKRRDLASARLYLRAARGGDPEFHGGVRIAWVGSAVARRIGAPPIGPHRLAEAFAGPFSNKLKPAPFRFSVALRGHLAEDAIELDREAWEDLGLSEGDSLLVRSLWSPDC
;
A
#
# COMPACT_ATOMS: atom_id res chain seq x y z
N MET A 1 -20.87 9.19 41.68
CA MET A 1 -19.76 10.00 42.22
C MET A 1 -18.97 9.17 43.24
N ARG A 2 -17.94 8.45 42.77
CA ARG A 2 -16.78 8.00 43.56
C ARG A 2 -15.63 7.90 42.56
N ALA A 3 -14.80 8.94 42.55
CA ALA A 3 -13.55 8.98 41.82
C ALA A 3 -12.61 7.94 42.45
N GLY A 4 -12.26 6.90 41.70
CA GLY A 4 -11.22 5.97 42.09
C GLY A 4 -9.87 6.67 41.97
N ALA A 5 -9.21 6.87 43.11
CA ALA A 5 -7.84 7.35 43.21
C ALA A 5 -6.91 6.35 42.51
N GLY A 6 -6.24 6.78 41.43
CA GLY A 6 -5.22 5.99 40.75
C GLY A 6 -5.00 6.37 39.28
N GLY A 7 -6.06 6.77 38.57
CA GLY A 7 -5.98 7.34 37.21
C GLY A 7 -6.17 8.85 37.26
N GLY A 8 -5.37 9.61 36.50
CA GLY A 8 -5.59 11.06 36.37
C GLY A 8 -7.04 11.37 35.99
N ASP A 9 -7.58 12.50 36.45
CA ASP A 9 -8.92 12.93 36.03
C ASP A 9 -8.99 13.00 34.50
N SER A 10 -10.19 12.79 33.93
CA SER A 10 -10.37 12.66 32.48
C SER A 10 -9.87 13.87 31.70
N ILE A 11 -9.87 15.07 32.30
CA ILE A 11 -9.36 16.29 31.67
C ILE A 11 -7.83 16.20 31.56
N THR A 12 -7.14 15.79 32.63
CA THR A 12 -5.69 15.61 32.60
C THR A 12 -5.26 14.56 31.56
N VAL A 13 -5.97 13.43 31.44
CA VAL A 13 -5.68 12.39 30.43
C VAL A 13 -5.73 12.96 29.01
N GLU A 14 -6.79 13.71 28.71
CA GLU A 14 -6.98 14.36 27.40
C GLU A 14 -5.90 15.42 27.13
N VAL A 15 -5.53 16.22 28.13
CA VAL A 15 -4.45 17.22 27.99
C VAL A 15 -3.11 16.56 27.69
N VAL A 16 -2.76 15.48 28.39
CA VAL A 16 -1.50 14.75 28.15
C VAL A 16 -1.50 14.08 26.78
N ARG A 17 -2.62 13.48 26.36
CA ARG A 17 -2.78 12.89 25.02
C ARG A 17 -2.49 13.91 23.91
N ASN A 18 -3.18 15.06 23.93
CA ASN A 18 -2.96 16.13 22.93
C ASN A 18 -1.52 16.68 23.00
N ARG A 19 -0.92 16.73 24.20
CA ARG A 19 0.47 17.16 24.36
C ARG A 19 1.43 16.18 23.71
N LEU A 20 1.23 14.87 23.84
CA LEU A 20 2.06 13.85 23.19
C LEU A 20 2.01 13.99 21.66
N GLU A 21 0.82 14.14 21.07
CA GLU A 21 0.67 14.38 19.62
C GLU A 21 1.39 15.66 19.17
N SER A 22 1.29 16.74 19.96
CA SER A 22 2.01 17.98 19.69
C SER A 22 3.53 17.82 19.74
N ILE A 23 4.05 16.97 20.64
CA ILE A 23 5.50 16.68 20.72
C ILE A 23 5.93 15.99 19.43
N VAL A 24 5.19 14.97 18.99
CA VAL A 24 5.55 14.23 17.78
C VAL A 24 5.50 15.10 16.54
N ARG A 25 4.53 16.03 16.45
CA ARG A 25 4.48 17.03 15.38
C ARG A 25 5.70 17.96 15.39
N GLU A 26 6.13 18.41 16.57
CA GLU A 26 7.33 19.24 16.72
C GLU A 26 8.60 18.49 16.25
N MET A 27 8.72 17.20 16.59
CA MET A 27 9.81 16.33 16.08
C MET A 27 9.80 16.28 14.55
N GLY A 28 8.63 16.11 13.94
CA GLY A 28 8.49 16.06 12.48
C GLY A 28 8.86 17.38 11.79
N GLU A 29 8.49 18.53 12.36
CA GLU A 29 8.89 19.85 11.85
C GLU A 29 10.41 20.06 11.85
N VAL A 30 11.11 19.51 12.84
CA VAL A 30 12.59 19.55 12.87
C VAL A 30 13.16 18.76 11.69
N ILE A 31 12.68 17.54 11.47
CA ILE A 31 13.14 16.70 10.35
C ILE A 31 12.87 17.41 9.03
N LEU A 32 11.63 17.88 8.81
CA LEU A 32 11.23 18.60 7.60
C LEU A 32 12.15 19.77 7.29
N ARG A 33 12.59 20.54 8.28
CA ARG A 33 13.39 21.75 8.06
C ARG A 33 14.89 21.48 7.93
N THR A 34 15.37 20.30 8.33
CA THR A 34 16.80 20.03 8.47
C THR A 34 17.30 18.83 7.66
N SER A 35 16.41 17.97 7.16
CA SER A 35 16.73 16.89 6.23
C SER A 35 17.26 17.44 4.91
N ARG A 36 18.14 16.68 4.24
CA ARG A 36 18.74 17.04 2.96
C ARG A 36 18.09 16.34 1.77
N SER A 37 17.56 15.14 1.95
CA SER A 37 16.90 14.44 0.85
C SER A 37 15.56 15.09 0.49
N SER A 38 15.28 15.22 -0.82
CA SER A 38 13.93 15.54 -1.31
C SER A 38 12.85 14.54 -0.84
N VAL A 39 13.21 13.30 -0.49
CA VAL A 39 12.31 12.27 0.05
C VAL A 39 11.79 12.65 1.44
N ALA A 40 12.67 13.00 2.38
CA ALA A 40 12.26 13.48 3.69
C ALA A 40 11.70 14.91 3.63
N HIS A 41 12.42 15.83 2.98
CA HIS A 41 12.11 17.26 2.99
C HIS A 41 10.82 17.62 2.24
N HIS A 42 10.65 17.12 1.01
CA HIS A 42 9.50 17.43 0.17
C HIS A 42 8.48 16.29 0.12
N GLY A 43 8.97 15.05 0.05
CA GLY A 43 8.13 13.85 0.01
C GLY A 43 7.46 13.54 1.34
N ARG A 44 8.00 14.04 2.46
CA ARG A 44 7.54 13.75 3.83
C ARG A 44 7.58 12.26 4.18
N ASP A 45 8.55 11.54 3.62
CA ASP A 45 8.71 10.10 3.81
C ASP A 45 9.47 9.77 5.10
N PHE A 46 8.82 10.10 6.22
CA PHE A 46 9.33 9.83 7.56
C PHE A 46 8.19 9.70 8.57
N SER A 47 8.50 9.19 9.75
CA SER A 47 7.58 9.12 10.86
C SER A 47 8.29 9.34 12.18
N CYS A 48 7.57 9.89 13.14
CA CYS A 48 8.05 10.15 14.48
C CYS A 48 7.10 9.46 15.47
N GLY A 49 7.64 8.97 16.58
CA GLY A 49 6.83 8.31 17.59
C GLY A 49 7.43 8.36 18.99
N ILE A 50 6.56 8.43 20.00
CA ILE A 50 6.92 8.30 21.40
C ILE A 50 6.38 6.96 21.91
N PHE A 51 7.25 6.20 22.57
CA PHE A 51 6.95 4.90 23.15
C PHE A 51 7.24 4.92 24.65
N ASP A 52 6.48 4.18 25.46
CA ASP A 52 6.82 4.00 26.87
C ASP A 52 8.05 3.08 27.04
N ALA A 53 8.53 2.94 28.27
CA ALA A 53 9.66 2.07 28.59
C ALA A 53 9.43 0.56 28.27
N ARG A 54 8.18 0.15 27.97
CA ARG A 54 7.81 -1.21 27.57
C ARG A 54 7.64 -1.35 26.06
N ALA A 55 8.06 -0.34 25.29
CA ALA A 55 7.88 -0.28 23.85
C ALA A 55 6.41 -0.22 23.40
N GLU A 56 5.50 0.27 24.24
CA GLU A 56 4.13 0.56 23.84
C GLU A 56 4.06 1.95 23.21
N MET A 57 3.49 2.05 22.01
CA MET A 57 3.29 3.31 21.30
C MET A 57 2.32 4.17 22.09
N LEU A 58 2.76 5.35 22.54
CA LEU A 58 1.93 6.33 23.24
C LEU A 58 1.32 7.34 22.29
N ALA A 59 2.14 7.84 21.36
CA ALA A 59 1.70 8.80 20.36
C ALA A 59 2.52 8.72 19.08
N LEU A 60 1.86 9.15 18.02
CA LEU A 60 2.28 9.12 16.64
C LEU A 60 1.93 10.47 16.02
N GLY A 61 2.79 10.99 15.13
CA GLY A 61 2.46 12.10 14.26
C GLY A 61 1.69 11.58 13.05
N THR A 62 0.78 12.38 12.49
CA THR A 62 0.11 12.08 11.21
C THR A 62 1.14 11.85 10.11
N SER A 63 1.53 10.60 9.91
CA SER A 63 2.67 10.14 9.11
C SER A 63 2.36 8.77 8.51
N ILE A 64 3.35 8.03 8.05
CA ILE A 64 3.16 6.86 7.19
C ILE A 64 2.82 5.65 8.05
N ALA A 65 1.60 5.14 7.96
CA ALA A 65 1.07 4.10 8.84
C ALA A 65 1.98 2.86 8.97
N ILE A 66 2.54 2.38 7.85
CA ILE A 66 3.42 1.20 7.86
C ILE A 66 4.72 1.43 8.62
N HIS A 67 5.18 2.68 8.78
CA HIS A 67 6.44 2.95 9.45
C HIS A 67 6.41 2.57 10.92
N ILE A 68 5.25 2.69 11.55
CA ILE A 68 5.19 2.90 12.99
C ILE A 68 4.83 1.62 13.74
N PHE A 69 3.89 0.83 13.22
CA PHE A 69 3.51 -0.43 13.86
C PHE A 69 4.72 -1.37 14.07
N PRO A 70 5.67 -1.50 13.12
CA PRO A 70 6.88 -2.29 13.32
C PRO A 70 7.87 -1.72 14.35
N VAL A 71 7.81 -0.42 14.69
CA VAL A 71 8.75 0.19 15.66
C VAL A 71 8.64 -0.46 17.03
N GLY A 72 7.42 -0.82 17.45
CA GLY A 72 7.24 -1.57 18.71
C GLY A 72 7.98 -2.91 18.71
N PHE A 73 8.07 -3.60 17.56
CA PHE A 73 8.87 -4.83 17.42
C PHE A 73 10.37 -4.54 17.53
N GLN A 74 10.87 -3.49 16.85
CA GLN A 74 12.28 -3.09 16.94
C GLN A 74 12.69 -2.66 18.34
N LEU A 75 11.85 -1.90 19.05
CA LEU A 75 12.13 -1.50 20.42
C LEU A 75 12.10 -2.70 21.37
N ARG A 76 11.22 -3.69 21.16
CA ARG A 76 11.28 -4.97 21.92
C ARG A 76 12.55 -5.75 21.64
N ALA A 77 13.00 -5.81 20.39
CA ALA A 77 14.28 -6.42 20.02
C ALA A 77 15.47 -5.69 20.66
N LEU A 78 15.43 -4.36 20.70
CA LEU A 78 16.41 -3.51 21.39
C LEU A 78 16.44 -3.83 22.89
N LEU A 79 15.29 -3.83 23.56
CA LEU A 79 15.16 -4.14 24.98
C LEU A 79 15.67 -5.55 25.29
N ALA A 80 15.32 -6.54 24.47
CA ALA A 80 15.79 -7.91 24.62
C ALA A 80 17.32 -8.04 24.47
N ARG A 81 17.92 -7.22 23.59
CA ARG A 81 19.36 -7.25 23.31
C ARG A 81 20.21 -6.52 24.35
N PHE A 82 19.77 -5.34 24.80
CA PHE A 82 20.59 -4.45 25.63
C PHE A 82 20.16 -4.42 27.10
N GLY A 83 18.89 -4.68 27.42
CA GLY A 83 18.38 -4.69 28.80
C GLY A 83 18.84 -3.49 29.63
N ASP A 84 19.51 -3.77 30.74
CA ASP A 84 20.02 -2.76 31.67
C ASP A 84 21.28 -2.02 31.20
N ASP A 85 21.92 -2.42 30.08
CA ASP A 85 23.04 -1.67 29.47
C ASP A 85 22.56 -0.43 28.68
N ILE A 86 21.25 -0.21 28.58
CA ILE A 86 20.70 1.01 27.99
C ILE A 86 20.92 2.16 28.97
N LEU A 87 21.63 3.20 28.53
CA LEU A 87 21.96 4.36 29.37
C LEU A 87 21.43 5.67 28.81
N THR A 88 21.40 6.70 29.65
CA THR A 88 21.08 8.08 29.23
C THR A 88 22.08 8.55 28.18
N GLY A 89 21.57 9.12 27.08
CA GLY A 89 22.41 9.62 25.98
C GLY A 89 22.88 8.54 25.00
N ASP A 90 22.45 7.28 25.15
CA ASP A 90 22.60 6.28 24.10
C ASP A 90 21.79 6.69 22.86
N ILE A 91 22.30 6.33 21.68
CA ILE A 91 21.62 6.50 20.40
C ILE A 91 21.63 5.15 19.70
N PHE A 92 20.46 4.64 19.29
CA PHE A 92 20.33 3.38 18.59
C PHE A 92 19.92 3.59 17.13
N VAL A 93 20.39 2.70 16.25
CA VAL A 93 20.09 2.70 14.81
C VAL A 93 19.76 1.28 14.35
N GLY A 94 18.82 1.13 13.42
CA GLY A 94 18.53 -0.16 12.79
C GLY A 94 17.56 -0.07 11.61
N ASN A 95 17.72 -0.96 10.64
CA ASN A 95 16.83 -1.10 9.48
C ASN A 95 16.58 -2.58 9.10
N ASP A 96 17.21 -3.53 9.78
CA ASP A 96 17.09 -4.96 9.42
C ASP A 96 15.64 -5.44 9.56
N PRO A 97 15.03 -5.98 8.49
CA PRO A 97 13.66 -6.50 8.53
C PRO A 97 13.44 -7.58 9.61
N ARG A 98 14.48 -8.32 10.00
CA ARG A 98 14.40 -9.34 11.05
C ARG A 98 14.09 -8.78 12.42
N ASP A 99 14.56 -7.57 12.71
CA ASP A 99 14.35 -6.91 13.99
C ASP A 99 13.06 -6.06 13.98
N GLY A 100 12.31 -6.01 12.86
CA GLY A 100 11.17 -5.10 12.65
C GLY A 100 11.48 -3.89 11.78
N GLY A 101 12.56 -3.95 11.00
CA GLY A 101 12.71 -3.11 9.82
C GLY A 101 11.62 -3.39 8.79
N LEU A 102 11.37 -2.42 7.90
CA LEU A 102 10.45 -2.61 6.77
C LEU A 102 11.20 -3.28 5.62
N HIS A 103 12.11 -2.48 5.07
CA HIS A 103 13.12 -2.77 4.08
C HIS A 103 14.33 -1.89 4.41
N PRO A 104 15.52 -2.16 3.87
CA PRO A 104 16.74 -1.48 4.31
C PRO A 104 16.73 0.05 4.17
N ASN A 105 15.98 0.64 3.24
CA ASN A 105 15.95 2.10 3.08
C ASN A 105 15.29 2.83 4.26
N ASP A 106 14.39 2.18 5.01
CA ASP A 106 13.71 2.83 6.13
C ASP A 106 14.49 2.62 7.43
N VAL A 107 15.28 3.63 7.81
CA VAL A 107 16.20 3.55 8.95
C VAL A 107 15.55 4.15 10.20
N LEU A 108 15.48 3.37 11.28
CA LEU A 108 15.06 3.82 12.61
C LEU A 108 16.25 4.46 13.35
N LEU A 109 16.00 5.60 14.02
CA LEU A 109 16.75 6.01 15.21
C LEU A 109 15.86 5.95 16.46
N ALA A 110 16.43 5.50 17.57
CA ALA A 110 15.78 5.48 18.87
C ALA A 110 16.71 6.07 19.95
N VAL A 111 16.16 7.01 20.73
CA VAL A 111 16.85 7.64 21.87
C VAL A 111 16.04 7.35 23.14
N PRO A 112 16.62 6.66 24.15
CA PRO A 112 15.94 6.43 25.41
C PRO A 112 15.85 7.73 26.22
N VAL A 113 14.74 7.90 26.92
CA VAL A 113 14.47 9.04 27.79
C VAL A 113 14.52 8.57 29.23
N PHE A 114 15.41 9.16 30.02
CA PHE A 114 15.58 8.87 31.44
C PHE A 114 15.09 10.02 32.31
N TYR A 115 14.55 9.67 33.47
CA TYR A 115 14.23 10.60 34.55
C TYR A 115 14.53 9.94 35.89
N ASP A 116 15.31 10.61 36.74
CA ASP A 116 15.69 10.12 38.07
C ASP A 116 16.27 8.68 38.03
N GLY A 117 17.29 8.49 37.17
CA GLY A 117 17.98 7.22 37.00
C GLY A 117 17.18 6.11 36.32
N GLN A 118 15.92 6.35 35.94
CA GLN A 118 15.05 5.33 35.33
C GLN A 118 14.62 5.71 33.93
N MET A 119 14.62 4.73 33.01
CA MET A 119 14.04 4.91 31.69
C MET A 119 12.51 5.05 31.81
N VAL A 120 11.98 6.07 31.14
CA VAL A 120 10.54 6.36 31.12
C VAL A 120 9.94 6.17 29.74
N ALA A 121 10.69 6.42 28.67
CA ALA A 121 10.19 6.39 27.31
C ALA A 121 11.31 6.18 26.28
N PHE A 122 10.93 5.98 25.02
CA PHE A 122 11.77 6.17 23.85
C PHE A 122 11.21 7.29 22.98
N SER A 123 12.11 8.11 22.44
CA SER A 123 11.82 9.01 21.34
C SER A 123 12.40 8.40 20.06
N THR A 124 11.56 8.26 19.04
CA THR A 124 11.92 7.53 17.81
C THR A 124 11.61 8.30 16.55
N THR A 125 12.42 8.08 15.53
CA THR A 125 12.21 8.57 14.16
C THR A 125 12.53 7.44 13.19
N ARG A 126 11.79 7.38 12.09
CA ARG A 126 12.11 6.51 10.95
C ARG A 126 12.04 7.35 9.68
N VAL A 127 13.06 7.29 8.84
CA VAL A 127 13.13 8.03 7.57
C VAL A 127 13.52 7.08 6.46
N HIS A 128 12.87 7.22 5.30
CA HIS A 128 13.30 6.58 4.07
C HIS A 128 14.53 7.29 3.51
N HIS A 129 15.64 6.56 3.40
CA HIS A 129 16.86 7.03 2.76
C HIS A 129 16.90 6.62 1.30
N TYR A 130 17.45 7.49 0.44
CA TYR A 130 17.48 7.23 -1.01
C TYR A 130 18.14 5.94 -1.39
N ASP A 131 19.30 5.67 -0.78
CA ASP A 131 20.16 4.57 -1.14
C ASP A 131 20.90 4.14 0.12
N VAL A 132 20.88 2.84 0.34
CA VAL A 132 21.56 2.18 1.45
C VAL A 132 22.57 1.16 0.93
N GLY A 133 23.03 1.29 -0.31
CA GLY A 133 24.06 0.41 -0.88
C GLY A 133 23.57 -0.89 -1.50
N GLY A 134 22.29 -1.01 -1.86
CA GLY A 134 21.79 -2.19 -2.56
C GLY A 134 22.43 -2.39 -3.94
N MET A 135 22.16 -3.53 -4.58
CA MET A 135 22.74 -3.95 -5.86
C MET A 135 22.52 -2.94 -7.01
N VAL A 136 21.50 -2.09 -6.89
CA VAL A 136 21.18 -1.03 -7.84
C VAL A 136 21.11 0.33 -7.15
N PRO A 137 21.35 1.44 -7.88
CA PRO A 137 21.13 2.78 -7.36
C PRO A 137 19.69 2.97 -6.85
N GLY A 138 19.59 3.48 -5.63
CA GLY A 138 18.33 3.64 -4.91
C GLY A 138 17.98 2.43 -4.03
N SER A 139 18.75 1.34 -4.13
CA SER A 139 18.65 0.12 -3.30
C SER A 139 17.35 -0.69 -3.42
N ILE A 140 16.46 -0.31 -4.34
CA ILE A 140 15.21 -1.03 -4.63
C ILE A 140 15.34 -1.68 -6.02
N SER A 141 15.32 -3.02 -6.04
CA SER A 141 15.51 -3.85 -7.23
C SER A 141 14.25 -4.63 -7.56
N GLY A 142 13.89 -4.68 -8.85
CA GLY A 142 12.79 -5.48 -9.41
C GLY A 142 12.88 -6.98 -9.14
N ASN A 143 14.09 -7.49 -8.93
CA ASN A 143 14.38 -8.93 -8.97
C ASN A 143 15.47 -9.37 -7.97
N ALA A 144 15.65 -8.63 -6.87
CA ALA A 144 16.55 -9.10 -5.81
C ALA A 144 16.07 -10.43 -5.24
N THR A 145 16.97 -11.39 -5.13
CA THR A 145 16.67 -12.76 -4.69
C THR A 145 17.04 -13.02 -3.24
N GLU A 146 17.92 -12.20 -2.69
CA GLU A 146 18.36 -12.29 -1.31
C GLU A 146 18.42 -10.90 -0.65
N MET A 147 18.07 -10.84 0.63
CA MET A 147 18.11 -9.61 1.44
C MET A 147 19.48 -8.92 1.48
N TYR A 148 20.56 -9.63 1.13
CA TYR A 148 21.91 -9.05 1.06
C TYR A 148 22.12 -8.16 -0.17
N GLN A 149 21.31 -8.37 -1.21
CA GLN A 149 21.33 -7.54 -2.41
C GLN A 149 20.57 -6.20 -2.22
N GLU A 150 19.84 -6.06 -1.11
CA GLU A 150 18.99 -4.88 -0.83
C GLU A 150 19.73 -3.78 -0.07
N GLY A 151 21.01 -4.01 0.23
CA GLY A 151 21.93 -3.01 0.78
C GLY A 151 22.33 -3.27 2.21
N LEU A 152 22.88 -2.22 2.84
CA LEU A 152 23.40 -2.25 4.19
C LEU A 152 22.28 -2.54 5.19
N ARG A 153 22.33 -3.74 5.74
CA ARG A 153 21.46 -4.17 6.82
C ARG A 153 22.13 -3.93 8.16
N ILE A 154 21.50 -3.05 8.91
CA ILE A 154 21.90 -2.60 10.23
C ILE A 154 20.95 -3.31 11.22
N PRO A 155 21.41 -4.38 11.89
CA PRO A 155 20.66 -4.90 13.04
C PRO A 155 20.56 -3.80 14.08
N ILE A 156 19.60 -3.87 15.01
CA ILE A 156 19.46 -2.81 16.01
C ILE A 156 20.72 -2.75 16.89
N ILE A 157 21.51 -1.68 16.72
CA ILE A 157 22.80 -1.47 17.38
C ILE A 157 22.89 -0.08 17.99
N ARG A 158 23.82 0.07 18.93
CA ARG A 158 24.18 1.38 19.49
C ARG A 158 25.03 2.14 18.47
N MET A 159 24.51 3.25 17.97
CA MET A 159 25.18 4.21 17.07
C MET A 159 26.02 5.24 17.84
N GLY A 160 25.71 5.48 19.11
CA GLY A 160 26.33 6.54 19.89
C GLY A 160 26.10 6.42 21.39
N ARG A 161 26.90 7.15 22.17
CA ARG A 161 26.85 7.26 23.64
C ARG A 161 27.05 8.71 24.07
N GLY A 162 26.55 9.07 25.25
CA GLY A 162 26.78 10.41 25.81
C GLY A 162 26.21 11.54 24.94
N ASN A 163 25.16 11.26 24.17
CA ASN A 163 24.59 12.12 23.14
C ASN A 163 25.49 12.35 21.91
N GLU A 164 26.57 11.60 21.73
CA GLU A 164 27.45 11.72 20.57
C GLU A 164 27.38 10.46 19.70
N ILE A 165 27.30 10.66 18.39
CA ILE A 165 27.40 9.57 17.41
C ILE A 165 28.84 9.07 17.39
N ASP A 166 29.01 7.74 17.40
CA ASP A 166 30.31 7.11 17.15
C ASP A 166 30.72 7.37 15.68
N PRO A 167 31.84 8.08 15.44
CA PRO A 167 32.28 8.39 14.08
C PRO A 167 32.58 7.12 13.27
N ASN A 168 33.02 6.02 13.90
CA ASN A 168 33.32 4.78 13.19
C ASN A 168 32.05 4.11 12.65
N ILE A 169 30.94 4.17 13.41
CA ILE A 169 29.65 3.64 12.96
C ILE A 169 29.09 4.52 11.84
N MET A 170 29.20 5.84 11.98
CA MET A 170 28.83 6.75 10.90
C MET A 170 29.63 6.48 9.63
N ASP A 171 30.96 6.38 9.73
CA ASP A 171 31.83 6.14 8.59
C ASP A 171 31.55 4.78 7.93
N LEU A 172 31.27 3.74 8.72
CA LEU A 172 30.83 2.44 8.20
C LEU A 172 29.55 2.58 7.36
N ILE A 173 28.55 3.31 7.85
CA ILE A 173 27.30 3.54 7.11
C ILE A 173 27.58 4.33 5.83
N LEU A 174 28.30 5.44 5.94
CA LEU A 174 28.53 6.35 4.81
C LEU A 174 29.40 5.72 3.71
N ASN A 175 30.30 4.80 4.05
CA ASN A 175 31.13 4.08 3.08
C ASN A 175 30.33 3.09 2.23
N ASN A 176 29.14 2.69 2.68
CA ASN A 176 28.30 1.70 2.01
C ASN A 176 27.16 2.32 1.19
N VAL A 177 27.11 3.64 1.00
CA VAL A 177 26.02 4.30 0.27
C VAL A 177 26.50 5.18 -0.88
N ARG A 178 25.67 5.35 -1.91
CA ARG A 178 26.01 6.18 -3.09
C ARG A 178 25.86 7.69 -2.86
N VAL A 179 25.06 8.09 -1.86
CA VAL A 179 24.72 9.49 -1.55
C VAL A 179 25.03 9.82 -0.07
N PRO A 180 26.32 9.81 0.32
CA PRO A 180 26.71 9.94 1.73
C PRO A 180 26.41 11.32 2.34
N VAL A 181 26.32 12.37 1.53
CA VAL A 181 26.03 13.74 2.02
C VAL A 181 24.59 13.86 2.50
N GLU A 182 23.66 13.26 1.75
CA GLU A 182 22.24 13.15 2.06
C GLU A 182 22.04 12.21 3.24
N MET A 183 22.62 10.99 3.21
CA MET A 183 22.54 10.01 4.28
C MET A 183 22.96 10.61 5.64
N ARG A 184 24.12 11.29 5.68
CA ARG A 184 24.61 11.95 6.89
C ARG A 184 23.66 13.06 7.35
N GLY A 185 23.18 13.89 6.42
CA GLY A 185 22.26 15.00 6.73
C GLY A 185 20.95 14.49 7.34
N ASP A 186 20.38 13.44 6.76
CA ASP A 186 19.11 12.88 7.19
C ASP A 186 19.24 12.13 8.52
N LEU A 187 20.33 11.40 8.78
CA LEU A 187 20.61 10.81 10.10
C LEU A 187 20.73 11.87 11.21
N LEU A 188 21.38 13.00 10.91
CA LEU A 188 21.49 14.11 11.86
C LEU A 188 20.13 14.79 12.09
N ALA A 189 19.33 14.96 11.05
CA ALA A 189 17.97 15.50 11.15
C ALA A 189 17.07 14.59 12.00
N GLN A 190 17.15 13.27 11.81
CA GLN A 190 16.48 12.28 12.65
C GLN A 190 16.88 12.41 14.12
N LEU A 191 18.18 12.45 14.41
CA LEU A 191 18.67 12.59 15.78
C LEU A 191 18.19 13.91 16.41
N ALA A 192 18.16 15.00 15.66
CA ALA A 192 17.63 16.28 16.13
C ALA A 192 16.15 16.18 16.50
N GLY A 193 15.34 15.50 15.68
CA GLY A 193 13.94 15.18 15.99
C GLY A 193 13.81 14.35 17.28
N CYS A 194 14.60 13.28 17.40
CA CYS A 194 14.62 12.45 18.61
C CYS A 194 14.99 13.24 19.88
N ARG A 195 15.96 14.15 19.80
CA ARG A 195 16.38 14.98 20.94
C ARG A 195 15.27 15.93 21.40
N VAL A 196 14.53 16.53 20.46
CA VAL A 196 13.36 17.36 20.79
C VAL A 196 12.29 16.53 21.48
N GLY A 197 11.98 15.34 20.97
CA GLY A 197 11.05 14.42 21.62
C GLY A 197 11.47 14.08 23.05
N ALA A 198 12.73 13.68 23.24
CA ALA A 198 13.29 13.38 24.55
C ALA A 198 13.17 14.57 25.53
N GLN A 199 13.60 15.76 25.12
CA GLN A 199 13.52 16.97 25.94
C GLN A 199 12.09 17.28 26.38
N ARG A 200 11.12 17.16 25.46
CA ARG A 200 9.71 17.46 25.74
C ARG A 200 9.08 16.44 26.68
N ILE A 201 9.46 15.16 26.57
CA ILE A 201 9.02 14.11 27.50
C ILE A 201 9.63 14.34 28.88
N THR A 202 10.92 14.65 28.98
CA THR A 202 11.56 15.01 30.27
C THR A 202 10.81 16.17 30.94
N SER A 203 10.52 17.25 30.19
CA SER A 203 9.76 18.40 30.71
C SER A 203 8.34 18.03 31.20
N MET A 204 7.70 17.05 30.55
CA MET A 204 6.39 16.55 30.96
C MET A 204 6.48 15.78 32.28
N VAL A 205 7.50 14.92 32.41
CA VAL A 205 7.73 14.12 33.62
C VAL A 205 8.12 15.01 34.80
N GLU A 206 8.94 16.04 34.59
CA GLU A 206 9.27 17.04 35.61
C GLU A 206 8.03 17.77 36.14
N ARG A 207 7.12 18.16 35.25
CA ARG A 207 5.93 18.93 35.61
C ARG A 207 4.90 18.10 36.38
N TYR A 208 4.66 16.87 35.97
CA TYR A 208 3.54 16.07 36.48
C TYR A 208 3.98 14.95 37.45
N GLY A 209 5.26 14.62 37.49
CA GLY A 209 5.83 13.52 38.27
C GLY A 209 5.76 12.18 37.53
N LYS A 210 6.83 11.38 37.65
CA LYS A 210 7.03 10.08 36.97
C LYS A 210 5.85 9.12 37.13
N GLU A 211 5.44 8.83 38.36
CA GLU A 211 4.38 7.85 38.63
C GLU A 211 3.02 8.30 38.10
N ARG A 212 2.73 9.60 38.20
CA ARG A 212 1.50 10.17 37.65
C ARG A 212 1.48 10.09 36.12
N VAL A 213 2.60 10.40 35.46
CA VAL A 213 2.71 10.31 34.00
C VAL A 213 2.55 8.87 33.52
N ARG A 214 3.20 7.90 34.17
CA ARG A 214 3.02 6.46 33.86
C ARG A 214 1.57 6.01 33.99
N SER A 215 0.89 6.40 35.06
CA SER A 215 -0.54 6.12 35.25
C SER A 215 -1.39 6.73 34.13
N ILE A 216 -1.15 7.99 33.77
CA ILE A 216 -1.88 8.67 32.69
C ILE A 216 -1.67 7.95 31.35
N TRP A 217 -0.43 7.58 31.02
CA TRP A 217 -0.12 6.84 29.80
C TRP A 217 -0.84 5.49 29.72
N SER A 218 -0.90 4.74 30.83
CA SER A 218 -1.72 3.53 30.90
C SER A 218 -3.19 3.83 30.62
N GLY A 219 -3.75 4.87 31.25
CA GLY A 219 -5.12 5.30 31.01
C GLY A 219 -5.40 5.71 29.55
N VAL A 220 -4.42 6.32 28.87
CA VAL A 220 -4.51 6.66 27.43
C VAL A 220 -4.57 5.39 26.57
N LEU A 221 -3.72 4.39 26.85
CA LEU A 221 -3.74 3.10 26.16
C LEU A 221 -5.10 2.40 26.35
N ASP A 222 -5.56 2.29 27.59
CA ASP A 222 -6.81 1.60 27.94
C ASP A 222 -8.05 2.33 27.37
N SER A 223 -7.99 3.65 27.25
CA SER A 223 -9.05 4.43 26.58
C SER A 223 -9.19 4.06 25.10
N TYR A 224 -8.07 3.88 24.40
CA TYR A 224 -8.08 3.56 22.96
C TYR A 224 -8.50 2.10 22.72
N GLU A 225 -8.12 1.19 23.61
CA GLU A 225 -8.63 -0.19 23.59
C GLU A 225 -10.16 -0.21 23.69
N ARG A 226 -10.73 0.52 24.67
CA ARG A 226 -12.19 0.61 24.85
C ARG A 226 -12.88 1.22 23.63
N ARG A 227 -12.28 2.23 23.00
CA ARG A 227 -12.79 2.82 21.76
C ARG A 227 -12.87 1.77 20.64
N CYS A 228 -11.77 1.05 20.40
CA CYS A 228 -11.70 0.05 19.35
C CYS A 228 -12.71 -1.09 19.59
N ARG A 229 -12.75 -1.66 20.81
CA ARG A 229 -13.75 -2.68 21.19
C ARG A 229 -15.18 -2.20 21.01
N ALA A 230 -15.48 -0.95 21.37
CA ALA A 230 -16.82 -0.38 21.21
C ALA A 230 -17.23 -0.20 19.74
N LEU A 231 -16.29 0.01 18.83
CA LEU A 231 -16.54 0.05 17.39
C LEU A 231 -16.77 -1.36 16.84
N ILE A 232 -15.93 -2.32 17.22
CA ILE A 232 -16.04 -3.72 16.80
C ILE A 232 -17.36 -4.33 17.29
N SER A 233 -17.78 -4.04 18.52
CA SER A 233 -19.02 -4.60 19.11
C SER A 233 -20.31 -4.16 18.40
N ARG A 234 -20.24 -3.20 17.46
CA ARG A 234 -21.39 -2.78 16.63
C ARG A 234 -21.51 -3.61 15.35
N LEU A 235 -20.48 -4.39 15.03
CA LEU A 235 -20.44 -5.23 13.84
C LEU A 235 -21.11 -6.58 14.15
N PRO A 236 -21.77 -7.21 13.16
CA PRO A 236 -22.29 -8.55 13.32
C PRO A 236 -21.14 -9.57 13.39
N ASN A 237 -21.31 -10.63 14.19
CA ASN A 237 -20.37 -11.74 14.19
C ASN A 237 -20.36 -12.42 12.82
N ARG A 238 -19.21 -12.42 12.15
CA ARG A 238 -19.06 -12.89 10.76
C ARG A 238 -17.63 -13.31 10.46
N THR A 239 -17.52 -14.26 9.52
CA THR A 239 -16.29 -14.60 8.83
C THR A 239 -16.37 -14.07 7.40
N LEU A 240 -15.41 -13.23 7.03
CA LEU A 240 -15.31 -12.55 5.74
C LEU A 240 -14.04 -13.00 5.06
N VAL A 241 -14.06 -13.08 3.72
CA VAL A 241 -12.93 -13.60 2.95
C VAL A 241 -12.70 -12.75 1.72
N HIS A 242 -11.43 -12.42 1.46
CA HIS A 242 -11.00 -11.76 0.22
C HIS A 242 -9.62 -12.26 -0.22
N GLU A 243 -9.35 -12.15 -1.52
CA GLU A 243 -8.08 -12.50 -2.14
C GLU A 243 -7.54 -11.33 -2.94
N GLY A 244 -6.41 -10.78 -2.49
CA GLY A 244 -5.62 -9.81 -3.23
C GLY A 244 -4.53 -10.52 -4.04
N TYR A 245 -4.04 -9.86 -5.08
CA TYR A 245 -2.99 -10.39 -5.94
C TYR A 245 -1.90 -9.37 -6.24
N LEU A 246 -0.65 -9.85 -6.34
CA LEU A 246 0.46 -9.14 -6.96
C LEU A 246 0.71 -9.71 -8.36
N ASP A 247 1.25 -8.87 -9.23
CA ASP A 247 1.63 -9.19 -10.61
C ASP A 247 2.62 -10.36 -10.67
N SER A 248 3.76 -10.26 -9.98
CA SER A 248 4.77 -11.32 -9.86
C SER A 248 5.82 -10.98 -8.78
N ASP A 249 6.78 -11.88 -8.56
CA ASP A 249 7.97 -11.60 -7.73
C ASP A 249 9.15 -11.02 -8.54
N GLY A 250 9.00 -10.78 -9.85
CA GLY A 250 10.08 -10.26 -10.70
C GLY A 250 11.21 -11.26 -11.03
N VAL A 251 11.08 -12.51 -10.61
CA VAL A 251 12.04 -13.60 -10.90
C VAL A 251 11.33 -14.74 -11.63
N ALA A 252 10.26 -15.27 -11.03
CA ALA A 252 9.39 -16.26 -11.62
C ALA A 252 8.15 -15.59 -12.24
N PRO A 253 7.68 -16.06 -13.41
CA PRO A 253 6.39 -15.63 -13.94
C PRO A 253 5.26 -16.21 -13.09
N GLY A 254 4.16 -15.45 -12.92
CA GLY A 254 2.99 -15.86 -12.17
C GLY A 254 2.66 -14.90 -11.03
N HIS A 255 1.38 -14.84 -10.68
CA HIS A 255 0.82 -13.95 -9.70
C HIS A 255 1.02 -14.48 -8.27
N LEU A 256 1.01 -13.59 -7.29
CA LEU A 256 1.16 -13.94 -5.87
C LEU A 256 -0.15 -13.64 -5.15
N ARG A 257 -0.72 -14.63 -4.46
CA ARG A 257 -2.01 -14.53 -3.78
C ARG A 257 -1.80 -14.12 -2.32
N ILE A 258 -2.54 -13.11 -1.87
CA ILE A 258 -2.74 -12.81 -0.46
C ILE A 258 -4.17 -13.18 -0.09
N ARG A 259 -4.33 -14.29 0.63
CA ARG A 259 -5.64 -14.70 1.15
C ARG A 259 -5.84 -14.05 2.51
N THR A 260 -6.96 -13.36 2.68
CA THR A 260 -7.31 -12.74 3.97
C THR A 260 -8.66 -13.21 4.46
N VAL A 261 -8.67 -13.78 5.66
CA VAL A 261 -9.88 -14.17 6.39
C VAL A 261 -10.04 -13.26 7.60
N VAL A 262 -11.14 -12.51 7.66
CA VAL A 262 -11.44 -11.62 8.80
C VAL A 262 -12.57 -12.24 9.62
N ARG A 263 -12.29 -12.57 10.88
CA ARG A 263 -13.26 -13.08 11.85
C ARG A 263 -13.60 -11.99 12.85
N ILE A 264 -14.88 -11.67 13.00
CA ILE A 264 -15.40 -10.67 13.92
C ILE A 264 -16.21 -11.40 14.98
N GLU A 265 -15.73 -11.42 16.21
CA GLU A 265 -16.33 -12.18 17.32
C GLU A 265 -16.04 -11.48 18.65
N ASP A 266 -17.02 -11.44 19.56
CA ASP A 266 -16.87 -11.01 20.96
C ASP A 266 -16.12 -9.67 21.19
N GLY A 267 -16.36 -8.70 20.30
CA GLY A 267 -15.72 -7.38 20.39
C GLY A 267 -14.22 -7.37 20.04
N GLY A 268 -13.75 -8.44 19.37
CA GLY A 268 -12.43 -8.57 18.77
C GLY A 268 -12.49 -8.86 17.26
N VAL A 269 -11.35 -8.70 16.59
CA VAL A 269 -11.18 -9.01 15.17
C VAL A 269 -9.91 -9.83 14.99
N THR A 270 -10.00 -10.97 14.32
CA THR A 270 -8.83 -11.77 13.91
C THR A 270 -8.68 -11.67 12.39
N VAL A 271 -7.51 -11.23 11.94
CA VAL A 271 -7.12 -11.20 10.52
C VAL A 271 -6.15 -12.35 10.26
N ASP A 272 -6.56 -13.32 9.47
CA ASP A 272 -5.82 -14.56 9.23
C ASP A 272 -5.39 -14.66 7.76
N TYR A 273 -4.06 -14.74 7.57
CA TYR A 273 -3.44 -14.80 6.25
C TYR A 273 -3.09 -16.23 5.79
N THR A 274 -3.57 -17.25 6.50
CA THR A 274 -3.37 -18.66 6.12
C THR A 274 -3.91 -18.92 4.71
N GLY A 275 -3.11 -19.59 3.87
CA GLY A 275 -3.41 -19.85 2.46
C GLY A 275 -2.89 -18.80 1.48
N SER A 276 -2.19 -17.76 1.98
CA SER A 276 -1.38 -16.86 1.15
C SER A 276 -0.19 -17.60 0.52
N SER A 277 0.36 -17.03 -0.56
CA SER A 277 1.52 -17.60 -1.26
C SER A 277 2.70 -17.89 -0.31
N PRO A 278 3.44 -18.99 -0.54
CA PRO A 278 4.74 -19.20 0.09
C PRO A 278 5.67 -18.02 -0.15
N GLN A 279 6.71 -17.87 0.67
CA GLN A 279 7.77 -16.90 0.39
C GLN A 279 8.35 -17.12 -1.02
N THR A 280 8.67 -16.03 -1.70
CA THR A 280 9.02 -16.02 -3.13
C THR A 280 10.53 -15.97 -3.35
N GLY A 281 10.94 -16.23 -4.59
CA GLY A 281 12.35 -16.12 -4.99
C GLY A 281 12.79 -14.68 -5.24
N GLY A 282 11.86 -13.76 -5.50
CA GLY A 282 12.12 -12.33 -5.65
C GLY A 282 11.88 -11.48 -4.38
N PRO A 283 11.86 -10.14 -4.50
CA PRO A 283 11.90 -9.20 -3.37
C PRO A 283 10.53 -8.88 -2.75
N ASN A 284 9.45 -9.42 -3.33
CA ASN A 284 8.10 -9.29 -2.79
C ASN A 284 7.90 -10.23 -1.60
N ASN A 285 8.66 -10.07 -0.52
CA ASN A 285 8.39 -10.71 0.76
C ASN A 285 8.40 -9.68 1.89
N VAL A 286 7.88 -10.05 3.05
CA VAL A 286 8.07 -9.30 4.29
C VAL A 286 8.26 -10.21 5.49
N THR A 287 8.70 -9.64 6.61
CA THR A 287 8.82 -10.33 7.90
C THR A 287 7.57 -10.14 8.77
N LEU A 288 7.43 -10.95 9.83
CA LEU A 288 6.30 -10.92 10.75
C LEU A 288 5.84 -9.50 11.19
N PRO A 289 6.73 -8.56 11.59
CA PRO A 289 6.30 -7.22 12.02
C PRO A 289 5.49 -6.49 10.95
N MET A 290 5.83 -6.69 9.68
CA MET A 290 5.11 -6.10 8.56
C MET A 290 3.83 -6.84 8.21
N GLY A 291 3.90 -8.17 8.09
CA GLY A 291 2.71 -8.99 7.84
C GLY A 291 1.61 -8.77 8.88
N ALA A 292 1.99 -8.64 10.16
CA ALA A 292 1.05 -8.35 11.23
C ALA A 292 0.41 -6.96 11.12
N SER A 293 1.20 -5.97 10.68
CA SER A 293 0.79 -4.56 10.59
C SER A 293 -0.25 -4.29 9.51
N TYR A 294 -0.28 -5.06 8.43
CA TYR A 294 -1.27 -4.88 7.36
C TYR A 294 -2.69 -5.14 7.84
N GLY A 295 -2.90 -6.18 8.68
CA GLY A 295 -4.20 -6.48 9.27
C GLY A 295 -4.70 -5.33 10.17
N PHE A 296 -3.82 -4.80 11.02
CA PHE A 296 -4.13 -3.66 11.89
C PHE A 296 -4.54 -2.43 11.09
N MET A 297 -3.80 -2.12 10.03
CA MET A 297 -4.07 -0.98 9.19
C MET A 297 -5.40 -1.10 8.45
N GLY A 298 -5.71 -2.27 7.88
CA GLY A 298 -6.98 -2.51 7.20
C GLY A 298 -8.18 -2.33 8.13
N VAL A 299 -8.13 -2.93 9.32
CA VAL A 299 -9.20 -2.79 10.33
C VAL A 299 -9.33 -1.34 10.81
N LYS A 300 -8.21 -0.66 11.09
CA LYS A 300 -8.21 0.75 11.52
C LYS A 300 -8.82 1.67 10.47
N ALA A 301 -8.40 1.51 9.22
CA ALA A 301 -8.87 2.31 8.10
C ALA A 301 -10.38 2.18 7.88
N ALA A 302 -10.91 0.95 7.96
CA ALA A 302 -12.34 0.71 7.79
C ALA A 302 -13.17 1.19 9.01
N LEU A 303 -12.70 0.96 10.24
CA LEU A 303 -13.55 1.16 11.43
C LEU A 303 -13.39 2.53 12.10
N ASP A 304 -12.22 3.18 12.00
CA ASP A 304 -11.94 4.43 12.71
C ASP A 304 -10.92 5.32 11.98
N PRO A 305 -11.15 5.69 10.71
CA PRO A 305 -10.13 6.36 9.88
C PRO A 305 -9.62 7.68 10.46
N SER A 306 -10.45 8.45 11.17
CA SER A 306 -10.08 9.73 11.77
C SER A 306 -9.74 9.67 13.26
N GLY A 307 -9.92 8.51 13.90
CA GLY A 307 -9.67 8.37 15.33
C GLY A 307 -8.18 8.25 15.63
N PRO A 308 -7.74 8.58 16.85
CA PRO A 308 -6.34 8.49 17.20
C PRO A 308 -5.88 7.03 17.30
N ILE A 309 -4.57 6.81 17.31
CA ILE A 309 -3.97 5.47 17.35
C ILE A 309 -2.78 5.39 18.30
N ASN A 310 -2.69 4.27 19.02
CA ASN A 310 -1.62 3.91 19.95
C ASN A 310 -1.61 2.37 20.10
N SER A 311 -0.71 1.80 20.91
CA SER A 311 -0.68 0.33 21.12
C SER A 311 -1.99 -0.22 21.69
N GLY A 312 -2.68 0.53 22.55
CA GLY A 312 -3.95 0.13 23.15
C GLY A 312 -5.07 -0.12 22.12
N TYR A 313 -5.12 0.70 21.07
CA TYR A 313 -6.07 0.53 19.96
C TYR A 313 -5.94 -0.84 19.26
N LEU A 314 -4.73 -1.42 19.27
CA LEU A 314 -4.40 -2.66 18.56
C LEU A 314 -4.74 -3.93 19.36
N ARG A 315 -4.87 -3.84 20.68
CA ARG A 315 -5.12 -4.99 21.57
C ARG A 315 -6.33 -5.87 21.22
N PRO A 316 -7.47 -5.36 20.70
CA PRO A 316 -8.58 -6.21 20.29
C PRO A 316 -8.45 -6.77 18.87
N ILE A 317 -7.32 -6.51 18.18
CA ILE A 317 -7.07 -6.98 16.83
C ILE A 317 -5.93 -8.01 16.91
N GLU A 318 -6.18 -9.20 16.40
CA GLU A 318 -5.19 -10.26 16.26
C GLU A 318 -4.85 -10.45 14.79
N THR A 319 -3.58 -10.69 14.47
CA THR A 319 -3.17 -11.03 13.10
C THR A 319 -2.40 -12.34 13.10
N ILE A 320 -2.88 -13.32 12.32
CA ILE A 320 -2.25 -14.63 12.12
C ILE A 320 -1.46 -14.59 10.82
N VAL A 321 -0.13 -14.72 10.93
CA VAL A 321 0.79 -14.63 9.79
C VAL A 321 1.74 -15.84 9.78
N PRO A 322 1.38 -16.94 9.08
CA PRO A 322 2.17 -18.16 9.10
C PRO A 322 3.59 -17.95 8.57
N GLU A 323 4.59 -18.47 9.29
CA GLU A 323 6.00 -18.41 8.89
C GLU A 323 6.26 -19.18 7.59
N GLY A 324 7.18 -18.69 6.75
CA GLY A 324 7.48 -19.27 5.44
C GLY A 324 6.52 -18.84 4.33
N THR A 325 5.62 -17.89 4.61
CA THR A 325 4.76 -17.25 3.62
C THR A 325 5.36 -15.92 3.15
N ILE A 326 4.82 -15.36 2.08
CA ILE A 326 5.16 -14.03 1.56
C ILE A 326 5.00 -12.91 2.62
N LEU A 327 4.16 -13.12 3.63
CA LEU A 327 3.89 -12.17 4.71
C LEU A 327 4.75 -12.39 5.98
N ASN A 328 5.49 -13.50 6.05
CA ASN A 328 6.39 -13.82 7.16
C ASN A 328 7.51 -14.75 6.66
N ALA A 329 8.35 -14.21 5.79
CA ALA A 329 9.41 -14.94 5.13
C ALA A 329 10.63 -15.16 6.02
N ARG A 330 11.32 -16.28 5.79
CA ARG A 330 12.58 -16.62 6.46
C ARG A 330 13.77 -16.08 5.66
N PRO A 331 14.90 -15.77 6.34
CA PRO A 331 16.16 -15.56 5.64
C PRO A 331 16.49 -16.72 4.70
N PRO A 332 17.10 -16.46 3.53
CA PRO A 332 17.63 -15.18 3.07
C PRO A 332 16.68 -14.36 2.18
N ALA A 333 15.36 -14.58 2.21
CA ALA A 333 14.42 -13.92 1.29
C ALA A 333 14.54 -12.39 1.28
N ALA A 334 14.56 -11.81 0.08
CA ALA A 334 14.55 -10.36 -0.15
C ALA A 334 13.19 -9.75 0.26
N ALA A 335 13.21 -8.55 0.86
CA ALA A 335 12.06 -7.89 1.49
C ALA A 335 11.83 -6.42 1.06
N GLY A 336 12.41 -5.99 -0.05
CA GLY A 336 12.32 -4.64 -0.60
C GLY A 336 10.95 -4.31 -1.19
N GLY A 337 10.16 -5.32 -1.55
CA GLY A 337 8.81 -5.19 -2.12
C GLY A 337 7.70 -5.01 -1.08
N GLN A 338 8.03 -4.61 0.16
CA GLN A 338 7.06 -4.56 1.26
C GLN A 338 5.83 -3.69 0.97
N GLN A 339 5.98 -2.57 0.25
CA GLN A 339 4.84 -1.73 -0.09
C GLN A 339 3.85 -2.43 -1.01
N GLU A 340 4.34 -3.29 -1.89
CA GLU A 340 3.55 -3.98 -2.89
C GLU A 340 2.85 -5.20 -2.29
N VAL A 341 3.53 -5.94 -1.42
CA VAL A 341 2.91 -6.98 -0.57
C VAL A 341 1.83 -6.38 0.31
N GLY A 342 2.10 -5.22 0.91
CA GLY A 342 1.14 -4.49 1.71
C GLY A 342 -0.10 -4.07 0.93
N GLN A 343 0.01 -3.69 -0.35
CA GLN A 343 -1.15 -3.32 -1.15
C GLN A 343 -2.14 -4.47 -1.26
N ALA A 344 -1.67 -5.65 -1.69
CA ALA A 344 -2.51 -6.83 -1.81
C ALA A 344 -3.08 -7.30 -0.46
N ALA A 345 -2.34 -7.14 0.65
CA ALA A 345 -2.82 -7.47 1.98
C ALA A 345 -3.88 -6.51 2.50
N ILE A 346 -3.76 -5.21 2.23
CA ILE A 346 -4.69 -4.18 2.72
C ILE A 346 -5.99 -4.17 1.90
N SER A 347 -6.01 -4.75 0.70
CA SER A 347 -7.24 -5.11 -0.01
C SER A 347 -8.17 -6.02 0.83
N ALA A 348 -7.70 -6.62 1.93
CA ALA A 348 -8.55 -7.21 2.98
C ALA A 348 -9.65 -6.28 3.53
N MET A 349 -9.47 -4.95 3.47
CA MET A 349 -10.55 -3.99 3.75
C MET A 349 -11.78 -4.26 2.89
N VAL A 350 -11.59 -4.73 1.66
CA VAL A 350 -12.70 -5.07 0.77
C VAL A 350 -13.53 -6.23 1.35
N ALA A 351 -12.95 -7.13 2.14
CA ALA A 351 -13.73 -8.13 2.88
C ALA A 351 -14.69 -7.45 3.89
N LEU A 352 -14.23 -6.41 4.59
CA LEU A 352 -15.05 -5.65 5.54
C LEU A 352 -16.20 -4.88 4.88
N ALA A 353 -16.18 -4.66 3.56
CA ALA A 353 -17.31 -4.05 2.85
C ALA A 353 -18.59 -4.90 2.93
N GLU A 354 -18.50 -6.19 3.29
CA GLU A 354 -19.68 -7.04 3.56
C GLU A 354 -20.48 -6.56 4.79
N VAL A 355 -19.83 -5.92 5.76
CA VAL A 355 -20.45 -5.52 7.04
C VAL A 355 -20.47 -4.01 7.27
N VAL A 356 -19.55 -3.25 6.63
CA VAL A 356 -19.48 -1.78 6.68
C VAL A 356 -19.23 -1.18 5.28
N PRO A 357 -20.13 -1.43 4.30
CA PRO A 357 -19.94 -0.99 2.91
C PRO A 357 -19.73 0.52 2.79
N GLU A 358 -20.34 1.33 3.66
CA GLU A 358 -20.22 2.79 3.64
C GLU A 358 -18.84 3.32 4.06
N ARG A 359 -17.96 2.46 4.61
CA ARG A 359 -16.64 2.84 5.13
C ARG A 359 -15.47 2.28 4.34
N VAL A 360 -15.76 1.49 3.30
CA VAL A 360 -14.75 0.83 2.49
C VAL A 360 -14.87 1.36 1.07
N SER A 361 -13.74 1.50 0.38
CA SER A 361 -13.72 1.81 -1.05
C SER A 361 -13.58 0.54 -1.89
N SER A 362 -13.75 0.65 -3.20
CA SER A 362 -13.19 -0.32 -4.15
C SER A 362 -11.66 -0.43 -3.98
N GLU A 363 -11.05 -1.41 -4.66
CA GLU A 363 -9.59 -1.56 -4.61
C GLU A 363 -8.92 -0.28 -5.12
N GLU A 364 -8.05 0.27 -4.28
CA GLU A 364 -7.27 1.45 -4.63
C GLU A 364 -6.35 1.13 -5.79
N GLY A 365 -6.24 2.07 -6.73
CA GLY A 365 -5.29 1.93 -7.81
C GLY A 365 -3.87 2.17 -7.35
N SER A 366 -3.60 2.90 -6.27
CA SER A 366 -2.23 3.35 -6.00
C SER A 366 -1.29 2.26 -5.46
N SER A 367 -0.46 1.69 -6.33
CA SER A 367 0.83 1.09 -5.95
C SER A 367 1.82 2.19 -5.56
N THR A 368 2.90 1.85 -4.85
CA THR A 368 3.94 2.85 -4.54
C THR A 368 4.78 3.12 -5.79
N HIS A 369 4.98 2.11 -6.65
CA HIS A 369 5.87 2.18 -7.81
C HIS A 369 7.21 2.81 -7.45
N HIS A 370 8.01 2.10 -6.65
CA HIS A 370 9.37 2.55 -6.40
C HIS A 370 10.14 2.56 -7.71
N MET A 371 10.37 3.76 -8.22
CA MET A 371 11.07 4.01 -9.48
C MET A 371 12.36 4.70 -9.16
N THR A 372 13.49 4.09 -9.53
CA THR A 372 14.79 4.75 -9.37
C THR A 372 15.41 4.96 -10.73
N CYS A 373 15.79 6.20 -11.00
CA CYS A 373 16.58 6.57 -12.16
C CYS A 373 17.90 7.11 -11.67
N SER A 374 19.00 6.61 -12.20
CA SER A 374 20.33 7.13 -11.91
C SER A 374 21.10 7.45 -13.17
N GLY A 375 22.05 8.36 -13.03
CA GLY A 375 22.95 8.75 -14.11
C GLY A 375 23.95 9.78 -13.62
N THR A 376 24.42 10.61 -14.54
CA THR A 376 25.37 11.69 -14.24
C THR A 376 24.72 13.05 -14.43
N ASP A 377 24.85 13.91 -13.41
CA ASP A 377 24.52 15.34 -13.46
C ASP A 377 25.77 16.13 -13.86
N THR A 378 25.67 16.91 -14.93
CA THR A 378 26.75 17.72 -15.50
C THR A 378 26.53 19.23 -15.31
N ARG A 379 25.43 19.65 -14.68
CA ARG A 379 25.01 21.07 -14.60
C ARG A 379 25.95 21.94 -13.76
N PHE A 380 26.72 21.36 -12.85
CA PHE A 380 27.54 22.09 -11.87
C PHE A 380 29.05 22.10 -12.20
N GLY A 381 29.41 21.95 -13.48
CA GLY A 381 30.80 22.02 -13.95
C GLY A 381 31.70 20.84 -13.54
N ARG A 382 31.20 19.91 -12.71
CA ARG A 382 31.83 18.62 -12.42
C ARG A 382 30.77 17.52 -12.48
N PRO A 383 31.01 16.41 -13.22
CA PRO A 383 30.14 15.25 -13.21
C PRO A 383 29.90 14.73 -11.79
N ARG A 384 28.64 14.56 -11.40
CA ARG A 384 28.24 13.94 -10.14
C ARG A 384 27.21 12.85 -10.39
N PRO A 385 27.24 11.71 -9.69
CA PRO A 385 26.14 10.76 -9.76
C PRO A 385 24.87 11.40 -9.19
N PHE A 386 23.72 11.10 -9.79
CA PHE A 386 22.42 11.39 -9.19
C PHE A 386 21.60 10.10 -9.08
N ILE A 387 20.72 10.08 -8.09
CA ILE A 387 19.69 9.05 -7.92
C ILE A 387 18.37 9.79 -7.71
N PHE A 388 17.52 9.76 -8.73
CA PHE A 388 16.15 10.19 -8.64
C PHE A 388 15.30 9.01 -8.19
N TYR A 389 14.67 9.14 -7.03
CA TYR A 389 13.60 8.25 -6.60
C TYR A 389 12.27 8.91 -6.92
N GLY A 390 11.48 8.26 -7.77
CA GLY A 390 10.12 8.59 -8.17
C GLY A 390 9.11 7.61 -7.56
N SER A 391 7.88 8.08 -7.40
CA SER A 391 6.74 7.27 -6.96
C SER A 391 5.50 8.01 -7.40
N ASP A 392 4.92 7.55 -8.50
CA ASP A 392 3.74 8.17 -9.12
C ASP A 392 2.48 7.42 -8.66
N PRO A 393 1.57 8.11 -7.95
CA PRO A 393 0.36 7.47 -7.46
C PRO A 393 -0.63 7.14 -8.57
N GLY A 394 -1.51 6.20 -8.27
CA GLY A 394 -2.67 5.86 -9.10
C GLY A 394 -3.93 6.61 -8.68
N GLY A 395 -5.08 6.07 -9.06
CA GLY A 395 -6.37 6.51 -8.54
C GLY A 395 -6.70 5.95 -7.15
N GLY A 396 -7.57 6.65 -6.41
CA GLY A 396 -8.18 6.17 -5.17
C GLY A 396 -9.47 5.42 -5.43
N GLY A 397 -9.80 4.44 -4.58
CA GLY A 397 -11.02 3.64 -4.73
C GLY A 397 -12.31 4.48 -4.72
N ALA A 398 -13.26 4.11 -5.57
CA ALA A 398 -14.63 4.60 -5.53
C ALA A 398 -15.32 4.20 -4.23
N ARG A 399 -16.26 5.00 -3.76
CA ARG A 399 -16.96 4.79 -2.49
C ARG A 399 -18.45 4.55 -2.74
N ALA A 400 -19.15 4.08 -1.71
CA ALA A 400 -20.58 3.84 -1.75
C ALA A 400 -21.43 5.07 -2.09
N ASP A 401 -20.87 6.28 -1.96
CA ASP A 401 -21.59 7.55 -2.10
C ASP A 401 -20.93 8.56 -3.05
N ARG A 402 -19.75 8.27 -3.62
CA ARG A 402 -19.01 9.21 -4.47
C ARG A 402 -17.83 8.57 -5.21
N ASP A 403 -17.38 9.24 -6.27
CA ASP A 403 -16.23 8.83 -7.07
C ASP A 403 -14.91 8.78 -6.26
N GLY A 404 -13.98 7.97 -6.74
CA GLY A 404 -12.63 7.89 -6.23
C GLY A 404 -11.84 9.19 -6.47
N MET A 405 -10.86 9.46 -5.61
CA MET A 405 -9.99 10.63 -5.80
C MET A 405 -9.00 10.34 -6.93
N ASP A 406 -8.91 11.22 -7.92
CA ASP A 406 -7.91 11.13 -8.99
C ASP A 406 -6.52 11.45 -8.42
N TYR A 407 -5.47 10.76 -8.89
CA TYR A 407 -4.08 10.99 -8.50
C TYR A 407 -3.86 11.12 -6.98
N VAL A 408 -4.14 10.04 -6.24
CA VAL A 408 -4.01 10.01 -4.78
C VAL A 408 -3.12 8.87 -4.33
N ARG A 409 -2.30 9.15 -3.32
CA ARG A 409 -1.48 8.12 -2.69
C ARG A 409 -2.34 7.11 -1.93
N PRO A 410 -1.84 5.87 -1.79
CA PRO A 410 -2.61 4.85 -1.10
C PRO A 410 -2.61 5.09 0.39
N ILE A 411 -3.64 4.57 1.07
CA ILE A 411 -3.83 4.78 2.51
C ILE A 411 -2.60 4.43 3.35
N ARG A 412 -1.83 3.42 2.93
CA ARG A 412 -0.62 2.94 3.61
C ARG A 412 0.56 3.92 3.56
N SER A 413 0.60 4.78 2.55
CA SER A 413 1.64 5.80 2.39
C SER A 413 1.33 7.12 3.13
N GLY A 414 0.18 7.20 3.80
CA GLY A 414 -0.21 8.32 4.67
C GLY A 414 -0.05 9.69 4.02
N ASN A 415 0.69 10.58 4.68
CA ASN A 415 0.84 11.99 4.29
C ASN A 415 2.03 12.27 3.36
N THR A 416 2.47 11.28 2.59
CA THR A 416 3.52 11.51 1.59
C THR A 416 3.00 12.42 0.47
N ASN A 417 3.79 13.41 0.09
CA ASN A 417 3.33 14.44 -0.83
C ASN A 417 3.79 14.19 -2.27
N ALA A 418 2.99 14.66 -3.22
CA ALA A 418 3.48 14.91 -4.57
C ALA A 418 4.53 16.03 -4.51
N ARG A 419 5.69 15.81 -5.15
CA ARG A 419 6.75 16.82 -5.23
C ARG A 419 6.52 17.69 -6.46
N GLY A 420 6.65 19.02 -6.29
CA GLY A 420 6.50 19.97 -7.40
C GLY A 420 7.54 19.73 -8.49
N ILE A 421 7.13 19.81 -9.76
CA ILE A 421 8.01 19.53 -10.91
C ILE A 421 9.24 20.45 -10.89
N GLU A 422 9.06 21.76 -10.66
CA GLU A 422 10.17 22.72 -10.59
C GLU A 422 11.19 22.38 -9.49
N VAL A 423 10.71 21.85 -8.35
CA VAL A 423 11.58 21.38 -7.26
C VAL A 423 12.38 20.17 -7.72
N LEU A 424 11.75 19.24 -8.44
CA LEU A 424 12.41 18.06 -8.99
C LEU A 424 13.43 18.43 -10.06
N GLU A 425 13.11 19.31 -11.01
CA GLU A 425 14.06 19.77 -12.04
C GLU A 425 15.22 20.57 -11.45
N ARG A 426 15.00 21.29 -10.35
CA ARG A 426 16.09 21.94 -9.63
C ARG A 426 17.01 20.92 -8.97
N ALA A 427 16.44 19.89 -8.34
CA ALA A 427 17.19 18.88 -7.60
C ALA A 427 17.90 17.87 -8.53
N TYR A 428 17.29 17.51 -9.66
CA TYR A 428 17.75 16.45 -10.55
C TYR A 428 17.88 16.95 -11.98
N PRO A 429 18.84 16.42 -12.76
CA PRO A 429 19.05 16.80 -14.16
C PRO A 429 17.98 16.21 -15.11
N LEU A 430 16.75 16.01 -14.65
CA LEU A 430 15.64 15.50 -15.46
C LEU A 430 14.87 16.68 -16.07
N THR A 431 14.30 16.47 -17.25
CA THR A 431 13.36 17.43 -17.86
C THR A 431 11.99 16.80 -17.97
N PHE A 432 11.01 17.32 -17.25
CA PHE A 432 9.63 16.83 -17.33
C PHE A 432 8.96 17.40 -18.56
N LEU A 433 8.38 16.52 -19.39
CA LEU A 433 7.72 16.91 -20.64
C LEU A 433 6.23 17.16 -20.44
N GLY A 434 5.62 16.46 -19.49
CA GLY A 434 4.22 16.60 -19.19
C GLY A 434 3.76 15.72 -18.05
N MET A 435 2.65 16.14 -17.44
CA MET A 435 1.88 15.36 -16.50
C MET A 435 0.40 15.66 -16.71
N SER A 436 -0.42 14.63 -16.90
CA SER A 436 -1.87 14.77 -17.05
C SER A 436 -2.61 13.62 -16.37
N LEU A 437 -3.89 13.84 -16.04
CA LEU A 437 -4.79 12.74 -15.70
C LEU A 437 -4.94 11.84 -16.94
N ARG A 438 -5.01 10.54 -16.69
CA ARG A 438 -5.16 9.54 -17.75
C ARG A 438 -6.64 9.28 -17.99
N CYS A 439 -7.18 9.87 -19.05
CA CYS A 439 -8.55 9.62 -19.52
C CYS A 439 -8.84 8.11 -19.59
N ASP A 440 -10.06 7.71 -19.22
CA ASP A 440 -10.56 6.33 -19.20
C ASP A 440 -9.84 5.37 -18.23
N SER A 441 -8.91 5.85 -17.39
CA SER A 441 -8.15 4.97 -16.50
C SER A 441 -8.89 4.52 -15.24
N GLY A 442 -9.84 5.31 -14.75
CA GLY A 442 -10.64 4.99 -13.59
C GLY A 442 -11.69 3.93 -13.90
N GLY A 443 -11.81 2.93 -13.04
CA GLY A 443 -12.74 1.83 -13.19
C GLY A 443 -14.18 2.30 -13.25
N PRO A 444 -14.93 1.97 -14.33
CA PRO A 444 -16.32 2.38 -14.46
C PRO A 444 -17.21 1.82 -13.35
N GLY A 445 -18.17 2.60 -12.88
CA GLY A 445 -19.17 2.16 -11.92
C GLY A 445 -20.26 3.19 -11.78
N ARG A 446 -21.28 2.92 -10.95
CA ARG A 446 -22.20 3.97 -10.49
C ARG A 446 -21.39 5.15 -9.95
N PHE A 447 -20.37 4.83 -9.17
CA PHE A 447 -19.27 5.74 -8.85
C PHE A 447 -17.97 5.25 -9.49
N ARG A 448 -17.28 6.16 -10.17
CA ARG A 448 -16.06 5.89 -10.93
C ARG A 448 -14.87 5.79 -9.99
N GLY A 449 -13.94 4.87 -10.25
CA GLY A 449 -12.64 4.85 -9.59
C GLY A 449 -11.81 6.09 -9.94
N GLY A 450 -10.91 6.52 -9.05
CA GLY A 450 -10.01 7.62 -9.36
C GLY A 450 -9.14 7.33 -10.59
N LEU A 451 -8.82 8.38 -11.35
CA LEU A 451 -7.92 8.28 -12.49
C LEU A 451 -6.45 8.16 -12.05
N GLY A 452 -5.68 7.41 -12.82
CA GLY A 452 -4.23 7.48 -12.84
C GLY A 452 -3.73 8.69 -13.64
N THR A 453 -2.42 8.71 -13.91
CA THR A 453 -1.75 9.80 -14.63
C THR A 453 -0.85 9.28 -15.72
N VAL A 454 -0.55 10.15 -16.69
CA VAL A 454 0.58 9.98 -17.60
C VAL A 454 1.63 11.02 -17.22
N ARG A 455 2.84 10.57 -16.94
CA ARG A 455 3.99 11.44 -16.64
C ARG A 455 5.16 11.04 -17.53
N GLU A 456 5.80 12.06 -18.11
CA GLU A 456 6.93 11.87 -19.01
C GLU A 456 8.11 12.74 -18.59
N TYR A 457 9.30 12.17 -18.55
CA TYR A 457 10.53 12.92 -18.32
C TYR A 457 11.71 12.36 -19.10
N ARG A 458 12.54 13.28 -19.61
CA ARG A 458 13.73 12.99 -20.40
C ARG A 458 14.95 12.76 -19.51
N ILE A 459 15.72 11.74 -19.86
CA ILE A 459 16.95 11.35 -19.17
C ILE A 459 18.16 12.12 -19.76
N PRO A 460 19.02 12.73 -18.93
CA PRO A 460 20.11 13.60 -19.40
C PRO A 460 21.37 12.86 -19.83
N SER A 461 21.56 11.63 -19.37
CA SER A 461 22.80 10.87 -19.55
C SER A 461 22.54 9.36 -19.50
N ASP A 462 23.50 8.57 -19.96
CA ASP A 462 23.48 7.12 -19.79
C ASP A 462 23.40 6.75 -18.30
N GLY A 463 22.66 5.69 -18.00
CA GLY A 463 22.35 5.34 -16.63
C GLY A 463 21.45 4.11 -16.53
N THR A 464 20.70 4.02 -15.43
CA THR A 464 19.86 2.86 -15.15
C THR A 464 18.51 3.25 -14.57
N PHE A 465 17.49 2.47 -14.91
CA PHE A 465 16.16 2.51 -14.35
C PHE A 465 15.83 1.22 -13.61
N SER A 466 15.35 1.30 -12.37
CA SER A 466 14.78 0.16 -11.65
C SER A 466 13.34 0.47 -11.24
N LEU A 467 12.51 -0.57 -11.19
CA LEU A 467 11.09 -0.49 -10.91
C LEU A 467 10.68 -1.64 -9.98
N MET A 468 10.05 -1.27 -8.86
CA MET A 468 9.20 -2.14 -8.04
C MET A 468 7.80 -1.56 -8.03
N GLY A 469 6.88 -2.11 -8.81
CA GLY A 469 5.50 -1.63 -8.92
C GLY A 469 4.49 -2.77 -8.96
N GLU A 470 3.22 -2.45 -9.12
CA GLU A 470 2.13 -3.43 -9.31
C GLU A 470 1.11 -2.93 -10.33
N HIS A 471 0.11 -3.75 -10.63
CA HIS A 471 -1.02 -3.44 -11.52
C HIS A 471 -0.65 -3.21 -13.00
N ALA A 472 0.49 -3.73 -13.46
CA ALA A 472 0.82 -3.81 -14.88
C ALA A 472 0.27 -5.07 -15.55
N MET A 473 -0.14 -6.08 -14.77
CA MET A 473 -0.78 -7.30 -15.28
C MET A 473 -2.18 -7.54 -14.69
N ILE A 474 -2.38 -7.26 -13.39
CA ILE A 474 -3.68 -7.39 -12.72
C ILE A 474 -4.25 -6.00 -12.40
N PRO A 475 -5.38 -5.60 -13.00
CA PRO A 475 -5.94 -4.29 -12.73
C PRO A 475 -6.58 -4.22 -11.32
N PRO A 476 -6.64 -3.03 -10.69
CA PRO A 476 -7.38 -2.85 -9.43
C PRO A 476 -8.86 -3.22 -9.60
N ALA A 477 -9.41 -4.01 -8.68
CA ALA A 477 -10.77 -4.52 -8.72
C ALA A 477 -11.83 -3.47 -8.39
N GLY A 478 -12.87 -3.41 -9.23
CA GLY A 478 -14.12 -2.77 -8.85
C GLY A 478 -14.93 -3.66 -7.91
N VAL A 479 -15.85 -3.06 -7.16
CA VAL A 479 -16.69 -3.75 -6.16
C VAL A 479 -18.18 -3.52 -6.43
N PHE A 480 -19.03 -4.42 -5.94
CA PHE A 480 -20.48 -4.39 -6.14
C PHE A 480 -20.88 -4.29 -7.62
N GLY A 481 -20.13 -4.94 -8.52
CA GLY A 481 -20.33 -4.90 -9.97
C GLY A 481 -19.60 -3.76 -10.70
N GLY A 482 -18.94 -2.86 -9.98
CA GLY A 482 -18.03 -1.87 -10.57
C GLY A 482 -16.90 -2.55 -11.34
N TYR A 483 -16.44 -1.93 -12.42
CA TYR A 483 -15.43 -2.43 -13.34
C TYR A 483 -14.01 -2.14 -12.83
N PRO A 484 -13.02 -2.95 -13.26
CA PRO A 484 -11.63 -2.73 -12.89
C PRO A 484 -11.08 -1.41 -13.48
N GLY A 485 -10.06 -0.85 -12.83
CA GLY A 485 -9.28 0.27 -13.38
C GLY A 485 -8.35 -0.15 -14.52
N ALA A 486 -7.78 0.81 -15.24
CA ALA A 486 -6.78 0.53 -16.29
C ALA A 486 -5.43 0.12 -15.69
N LEU A 487 -4.69 -0.76 -16.37
CA LEU A 487 -3.36 -1.21 -15.98
C LEU A 487 -2.31 -0.09 -16.02
N ALA A 488 -1.31 -0.22 -15.16
CA ALA A 488 -0.09 0.58 -15.19
C ALA A 488 0.77 0.21 -16.43
N ARG A 489 1.49 1.20 -16.98
CA ARG A 489 2.49 0.96 -18.04
C ARG A 489 3.75 1.76 -17.78
N PHE A 490 4.89 1.11 -17.97
CA PHE A 490 6.22 1.68 -17.77
C PHE A 490 7.03 1.48 -19.05
N GLU A 491 7.33 2.58 -19.72
CA GLU A 491 7.82 2.57 -21.10
C GLU A 491 8.99 3.53 -21.26
N VAL A 492 9.98 3.12 -22.06
CA VAL A 492 11.03 4.02 -22.54
C VAL A 492 10.79 4.31 -24.00
N LEU A 493 10.61 5.59 -24.34
CA LEU A 493 10.56 6.05 -25.72
C LEU A 493 11.99 6.35 -26.19
N ARG A 494 12.46 5.57 -27.16
CA ARG A 494 13.82 5.65 -27.70
C ARG A 494 13.75 5.72 -29.21
N SER A 495 14.26 6.81 -29.79
CA SER A 495 14.33 6.99 -31.25
C SER A 495 12.99 6.77 -32.00
N GLY A 496 11.85 7.09 -31.36
CA GLY A 496 10.52 6.89 -31.92
C GLY A 496 9.88 5.52 -31.65
N GLU A 497 10.61 4.60 -31.02
CA GLU A 497 10.10 3.30 -30.61
C GLU A 497 9.74 3.29 -29.12
N THR A 498 8.74 2.48 -28.76
CA THR A 498 8.34 2.23 -27.37
C THR A 498 8.96 0.93 -26.90
N VAL A 499 9.83 1.00 -25.89
CA VAL A 499 10.51 -0.15 -25.30
C VAL A 499 9.89 -0.45 -23.93
N PRO A 500 9.26 -1.61 -23.72
CA PRO A 500 8.75 -1.99 -22.41
C PRO A 500 9.92 -2.28 -21.47
N VAL A 501 9.89 -1.70 -20.27
CA VAL A 501 10.97 -1.88 -19.28
C VAL A 501 10.96 -3.24 -18.60
N SER A 502 9.81 -3.92 -18.61
CA SER A 502 9.59 -5.24 -18.00
C SER A 502 8.62 -6.07 -18.84
N PRO A 503 9.07 -6.65 -19.97
CA PRO A 503 8.17 -7.37 -20.87
C PRO A 503 7.58 -8.66 -20.28
N VAL A 504 8.24 -9.26 -19.28
CA VAL A 504 7.80 -10.53 -18.65
C VAL A 504 6.96 -10.30 -17.40
N HIS A 505 7.29 -9.29 -16.61
CA HIS A 505 6.68 -9.07 -15.30
C HIS A 505 5.81 -7.80 -15.24
N GLY A 506 5.83 -6.97 -16.28
CA GLY A 506 5.08 -5.71 -16.38
C GLY A 506 5.60 -4.60 -15.46
N SER A 507 5.73 -4.90 -14.17
CA SER A 507 5.94 -3.95 -13.07
C SER A 507 7.22 -4.21 -12.27
N LYS A 508 8.14 -5.03 -12.78
CA LYS A 508 9.41 -5.38 -12.11
C LYS A 508 10.61 -5.21 -13.05
N ALA A 509 11.51 -4.28 -12.76
CA ALA A 509 12.72 -4.08 -13.55
C ALA A 509 13.92 -3.76 -12.66
N THR A 510 15.09 -4.23 -13.06
CA THR A 510 16.34 -4.01 -12.32
C THR A 510 17.40 -3.50 -13.27
N ALA A 511 17.92 -2.32 -12.98
CA ALA A 511 19.01 -1.70 -13.73
C ALA A 511 18.81 -1.69 -15.26
N PHE A 512 17.57 -1.47 -15.72
CA PHE A 512 17.25 -1.32 -17.13
C PHE A 512 18.13 -0.20 -17.72
N PRO A 513 18.87 -0.45 -18.81
CA PRO A 513 19.83 0.51 -19.33
C PRO A 513 19.14 1.70 -19.99
N LEU A 514 19.37 2.88 -19.45
CA LEU A 514 18.93 4.16 -20.01
C LEU A 514 20.04 4.78 -20.86
N LYS A 515 19.62 5.50 -21.91
CA LYS A 515 20.48 6.29 -22.78
C LYS A 515 20.12 7.76 -22.70
N ALA A 516 21.13 8.62 -22.88
CA ALA A 516 20.91 10.06 -22.97
C ALA A 516 19.84 10.38 -24.03
N GLY A 517 18.83 11.17 -23.65
CA GLY A 517 17.72 11.54 -24.54
C GLY A 517 16.52 10.61 -24.51
N ASP A 518 16.61 9.43 -23.89
CA ASP A 518 15.45 8.57 -23.64
C ASP A 518 14.37 9.33 -22.87
N VAL A 519 13.10 9.05 -23.17
CA VAL A 519 11.95 9.55 -22.40
C VAL A 519 11.34 8.40 -21.63
N LEU A 520 11.31 8.50 -20.31
CA LEU A 520 10.59 7.56 -19.47
C LEU A 520 9.14 8.03 -19.36
N ARG A 521 8.22 7.19 -19.83
CA ARG A 521 6.77 7.40 -19.73
C ARG A 521 6.21 6.44 -18.69
N VAL A 522 5.58 7.02 -17.67
CA VAL A 522 4.89 6.31 -16.61
C VAL A 522 3.40 6.59 -16.75
N CYS A 523 2.64 5.55 -17.09
CA CYS A 523 1.19 5.59 -17.07
C CYS A 523 0.72 4.88 -15.80
N SER A 524 0.39 5.61 -14.74
CA SER A 524 -0.20 4.99 -13.56
C SER A 524 -1.63 4.52 -13.84
N GLN A 525 -2.01 3.48 -13.13
CA GLN A 525 -3.30 2.82 -13.10
C GLN A 525 -4.38 3.70 -12.47
N GLY A 526 -5.62 3.52 -12.88
CA GLY A 526 -6.76 4.02 -12.11
C GLY A 526 -7.23 2.99 -11.07
N ALA A 527 -8.16 3.39 -10.21
CA ALA A 527 -8.75 2.48 -9.21
C ALA A 527 -9.97 1.73 -9.75
N GLY A 528 -10.45 0.73 -9.02
CA GLY A 528 -11.72 0.07 -9.36
C GLY A 528 -12.95 0.96 -9.18
N GLY A 529 -14.03 0.67 -9.92
CA GLY A 529 -15.33 1.35 -9.76
C GLY A 529 -16.19 0.76 -8.65
N TRP A 530 -17.28 1.44 -8.31
CA TRP A 530 -18.29 0.99 -7.36
C TRP A 530 -19.67 0.91 -8.01
N GLY A 531 -20.35 -0.24 -7.89
CA GLY A 531 -21.70 -0.40 -8.43
C GLY A 531 -21.73 -0.55 -9.95
N ASP A 532 -22.90 -0.87 -10.49
CA ASP A 532 -23.10 -1.03 -11.94
C ASP A 532 -22.91 0.31 -12.69
N PRO A 533 -22.02 0.40 -13.71
CA PRO A 533 -21.87 1.59 -14.54
C PRO A 533 -23.16 2.07 -15.21
N LEU A 534 -24.10 1.17 -15.51
CA LEU A 534 -25.38 1.52 -16.13
C LEU A 534 -26.33 2.24 -15.15
N GLU A 535 -26.01 2.25 -13.85
CA GLU A 535 -26.73 3.00 -12.82
C GLU A 535 -26.15 4.40 -12.56
N ARG A 536 -25.02 4.77 -13.19
CA ARG A 536 -24.46 6.13 -13.06
C ARG A 536 -25.43 7.17 -13.63
N GLU A 537 -25.54 8.33 -13.00
CA GLU A 537 -26.36 9.42 -13.52
C GLU A 537 -25.79 9.91 -14.88
N PRO A 538 -26.61 10.00 -15.94
CA PRO A 538 -26.11 10.38 -17.27
C PRO A 538 -25.42 11.74 -17.30
N ASP A 539 -25.91 12.73 -16.54
CA ASP A 539 -25.32 14.06 -16.48
C ASP A 539 -23.93 14.03 -15.83
N SER A 540 -23.71 13.16 -14.83
CA SER A 540 -22.36 12.97 -14.27
C SER A 540 -21.39 12.34 -15.26
N VAL A 541 -21.87 11.53 -16.21
CA VAL A 541 -21.04 11.01 -17.31
C VAL A 541 -20.74 12.11 -18.32
N LEU A 542 -21.70 12.99 -18.62
CA LEU A 542 -21.46 14.17 -19.45
C LEU A 542 -20.38 15.07 -18.82
N ASP A 543 -20.48 15.39 -17.53
CA ASP A 543 -19.47 16.17 -16.80
C ASP A 543 -18.07 15.52 -16.90
N ASP A 544 -17.99 14.21 -16.71
CA ASP A 544 -16.72 13.47 -16.86
C ASP A 544 -16.17 13.54 -18.30
N VAL A 545 -17.02 13.58 -19.32
CA VAL A 545 -16.61 13.73 -20.73
C VAL A 545 -16.11 15.15 -21.00
N LEU A 546 -16.82 16.16 -20.49
CA LEU A 546 -16.43 17.57 -20.63
C LEU A 546 -15.11 17.86 -19.92
N ASP A 547 -14.88 17.24 -18.75
CA ASP A 547 -13.62 17.33 -18.01
C ASP A 547 -12.49 16.44 -18.58
N GLY A 548 -12.76 15.68 -19.64
CA GLY A 548 -11.79 14.78 -20.28
C GLY A 548 -11.39 13.58 -19.42
N ARG A 549 -12.15 13.26 -18.37
CA ARG A 549 -11.94 12.10 -17.50
C ARG A 549 -12.38 10.81 -18.16
N VAL A 550 -13.49 10.86 -18.90
CA VAL A 550 -14.10 9.76 -19.64
C VAL A 550 -14.17 10.14 -21.12
N SER A 551 -13.85 9.24 -22.03
CA SER A 551 -14.01 9.46 -23.46
C SER A 551 -15.47 9.23 -23.89
N ARG A 552 -15.87 9.83 -25.01
CA ARG A 552 -17.19 9.55 -25.62
C ARG A 552 -17.40 8.06 -25.93
N ALA A 553 -16.31 7.37 -26.28
CA ALA A 553 -16.34 5.93 -26.57
C ALA A 553 -16.67 5.13 -25.29
N GLN A 554 -16.02 5.45 -24.16
CA GLN A 554 -16.32 4.79 -22.88
C GLN A 554 -17.69 5.19 -22.34
N ALA A 555 -18.10 6.45 -22.47
CA ALA A 555 -19.44 6.93 -22.12
C ALA A 555 -20.55 6.07 -22.77
N ALA A 556 -20.47 5.87 -24.09
CA ALA A 556 -21.45 5.07 -24.82
C ALA A 556 -21.25 3.55 -24.64
N GLY A 557 -19.99 3.09 -24.60
CA GLY A 557 -19.63 1.67 -24.61
C GLY A 557 -19.78 0.97 -23.26
N VAL A 558 -19.63 1.70 -22.15
CA VAL A 558 -19.62 1.12 -20.80
C VAL A 558 -20.76 1.67 -19.93
N TYR A 559 -20.93 2.99 -19.87
CA TYR A 559 -22.02 3.62 -19.10
C TYR A 559 -23.37 3.64 -19.85
N GLY A 560 -23.33 3.35 -21.15
CA GLY A 560 -24.48 3.40 -22.04
C GLY A 560 -25.04 4.81 -22.24
N VAL A 561 -24.26 5.85 -21.95
CA VAL A 561 -24.66 7.26 -22.09
C VAL A 561 -24.25 7.75 -23.48
N VAL A 562 -25.24 8.17 -24.25
CA VAL A 562 -25.05 8.70 -25.60
C VAL A 562 -25.20 10.20 -25.53
N LEU A 563 -24.20 10.92 -26.02
CA LEU A 563 -24.23 12.38 -26.12
C LEU A 563 -24.71 12.80 -27.51
N ASP A 564 -25.23 14.01 -27.63
CA ASP A 564 -25.55 14.61 -28.93
C ASP A 564 -24.28 14.82 -29.79
N ALA A 565 -24.48 15.24 -31.05
CA ALA A 565 -23.35 15.43 -31.98
C ALA A 565 -22.33 16.47 -31.48
N PRO A 566 -22.73 17.63 -30.92
CA PRO A 566 -21.81 18.54 -30.21
C PRO A 566 -21.18 17.91 -28.97
N GLY A 567 -21.86 16.95 -28.33
CA GLY A 567 -21.61 16.35 -27.02
C GLY A 567 -21.62 17.33 -25.87
N GLU A 568 -22.55 18.27 -25.95
CA GLU A 568 -22.83 19.22 -24.88
C GLU A 568 -24.04 18.78 -24.06
N THR A 569 -24.85 17.84 -24.57
CA THR A 569 -26.03 17.33 -23.89
C THR A 569 -26.18 15.82 -24.02
N VAL A 570 -26.93 15.20 -23.10
CA VAL A 570 -27.26 13.77 -23.13
C VAL A 570 -28.46 13.50 -24.04
N ASP A 571 -28.31 12.60 -25.02
CA ASP A 571 -29.45 12.01 -25.72
C ASP A 571 -30.09 10.95 -24.84
N THR A 572 -31.17 11.34 -24.15
CA THR A 572 -31.90 10.47 -23.22
C THR A 572 -32.47 9.23 -23.90
N THR A 573 -32.98 9.35 -25.14
CA THR A 573 -33.62 8.22 -25.84
C THR A 573 -32.59 7.20 -26.28
N ALA A 574 -31.48 7.66 -26.87
CA ALA A 574 -30.38 6.79 -27.26
C ALA A 574 -29.71 6.14 -26.04
N THR A 575 -29.56 6.88 -24.94
CA THR A 575 -29.03 6.36 -23.66
C THR A 575 -29.87 5.20 -23.12
N ILE A 576 -31.20 5.35 -23.06
CA ILE A 576 -32.10 4.27 -22.58
C ILE A 576 -31.94 3.00 -23.44
N ARG A 577 -31.90 3.15 -24.77
CA ARG A 577 -31.73 2.02 -25.69
C ARG A 577 -30.36 1.36 -25.48
N LYS A 578 -29.29 2.16 -25.45
CA LYS A 578 -27.93 1.66 -25.30
C LYS A 578 -27.73 0.91 -23.97
N ARG A 579 -28.27 1.42 -22.86
CA ARG A 579 -28.24 0.73 -21.56
C ARG A 579 -28.97 -0.61 -21.59
N ARG A 580 -30.13 -0.69 -22.25
CA ARG A 580 -30.87 -1.95 -22.43
C ARG A 580 -30.04 -2.97 -23.22
N ASP A 581 -29.43 -2.53 -24.33
CA ASP A 581 -28.60 -3.39 -25.17
C ASP A 581 -27.40 -3.93 -24.39
N LEU A 582 -26.67 -3.05 -23.68
CA LEU A 582 -25.52 -3.43 -22.84
C LEU A 582 -25.92 -4.39 -21.71
N ALA A 583 -27.05 -4.15 -21.04
CA ALA A 583 -27.55 -5.04 -19.98
C ALA A 583 -27.88 -6.43 -20.54
N SER A 584 -28.49 -6.51 -21.72
CA SER A 584 -28.84 -7.79 -22.37
C SER A 584 -27.63 -8.58 -22.87
N ALA A 585 -26.51 -7.91 -23.13
CA ALA A 585 -25.26 -8.51 -23.61
C ALA A 585 -24.42 -9.14 -22.47
N ARG A 586 -24.81 -8.96 -21.21
CA ARG A 586 -24.07 -9.49 -20.05
C ARG A 586 -24.04 -11.01 -20.05
N LEU A 587 -22.88 -11.55 -19.68
CA LEU A 587 -22.68 -12.98 -19.56
C LEU A 587 -23.01 -13.43 -18.13
N TYR A 588 -24.13 -14.14 -18.01
CA TYR A 588 -24.51 -14.84 -16.79
C TYR A 588 -24.28 -16.34 -16.97
N LEU A 589 -23.58 -16.97 -16.03
CA LEU A 589 -23.33 -18.41 -16.01
C LEU A 589 -23.90 -19.02 -14.74
N ARG A 590 -24.38 -20.26 -14.82
CA ARG A 590 -24.79 -21.04 -13.65
C ARG A 590 -23.55 -21.60 -12.94
N ALA A 591 -23.46 -21.36 -11.64
CA ALA A 591 -22.41 -21.92 -10.82
C ALA A 591 -22.62 -23.44 -10.65
N ALA A 592 -21.56 -24.21 -10.86
CA ALA A 592 -21.46 -25.63 -10.54
C ALA A 592 -20.32 -25.87 -9.52
N ARG A 593 -20.55 -26.76 -8.55
CA ARG A 593 -19.55 -27.03 -7.51
C ARG A 593 -18.49 -28.02 -8.00
N GLY A 594 -17.24 -27.59 -7.95
CA GLY A 594 -16.06 -28.39 -8.27
C GLY A 594 -15.39 -29.04 -7.06
N GLY A 595 -14.22 -29.63 -7.33
CA GLY A 595 -13.39 -30.32 -6.34
C GLY A 595 -12.48 -29.39 -5.55
N ASP A 596 -11.30 -29.90 -5.17
CA ASP A 596 -10.27 -29.12 -4.49
C ASP A 596 -9.69 -28.02 -5.42
N PRO A 597 -9.19 -26.90 -4.87
CA PRO A 597 -8.68 -25.79 -5.68
C PRO A 597 -7.45 -26.19 -6.50
N GLU A 598 -7.50 -25.83 -7.78
CA GLU A 598 -6.38 -25.94 -8.72
C GLU A 598 -5.88 -24.55 -9.11
N PHE A 599 -4.58 -24.42 -9.35
CA PHE A 599 -3.94 -23.12 -9.61
C PHE A 599 -3.19 -23.11 -10.94
N HIS A 600 -3.29 -22.00 -11.67
CA HIS A 600 -2.46 -21.69 -12.83
C HIS A 600 -1.93 -20.27 -12.71
N GLY A 601 -0.60 -20.10 -12.79
CA GLY A 601 0.03 -18.79 -12.65
C GLY A 601 -0.27 -18.11 -11.31
N GLY A 602 -0.42 -18.89 -10.24
CA GLY A 602 -0.71 -18.38 -8.88
C GLY A 602 -2.15 -17.96 -8.61
N VAL A 603 -3.04 -18.12 -9.60
CA VAL A 603 -4.48 -17.82 -9.47
C VAL A 603 -5.29 -19.11 -9.59
N ARG A 604 -6.42 -19.18 -8.88
CA ARG A 604 -7.35 -20.33 -8.93
C ARG A 604 -7.91 -20.52 -10.33
N ILE A 605 -8.20 -21.76 -10.70
CA ILE A 605 -8.81 -22.13 -11.98
C ILE A 605 -10.33 -22.23 -11.83
N ALA A 606 -11.08 -21.62 -12.74
CA ALA A 606 -12.47 -21.98 -12.98
C ALA A 606 -12.60 -22.75 -14.30
N TRP A 607 -13.42 -23.79 -14.30
CA TRP A 607 -13.64 -24.62 -15.47
C TRP A 607 -14.89 -24.20 -16.22
N VAL A 608 -14.81 -24.12 -17.54
CA VAL A 608 -15.93 -23.80 -18.42
C VAL A 608 -15.97 -24.71 -19.65
N GLY A 609 -17.13 -24.80 -20.30
CA GLY A 609 -17.25 -25.41 -21.62
C GLY A 609 -16.65 -24.55 -22.74
N SER A 610 -16.36 -25.16 -23.88
CA SER A 610 -15.71 -24.48 -25.03
C SER A 610 -16.51 -23.28 -25.58
N ALA A 611 -17.85 -23.32 -25.49
CA ALA A 611 -18.71 -22.21 -25.92
C ALA A 611 -18.53 -20.98 -25.03
N VAL A 612 -18.51 -21.17 -23.71
CA VAL A 612 -18.28 -20.11 -22.72
C VAL A 612 -16.89 -19.52 -22.88
N ALA A 613 -15.85 -20.35 -23.02
CA ALA A 613 -14.48 -19.88 -23.21
C ALA A 613 -14.34 -18.96 -24.44
N ARG A 614 -15.00 -19.28 -25.55
CA ARG A 614 -15.06 -18.40 -26.73
C ARG A 614 -15.76 -17.08 -26.43
N ARG A 615 -16.86 -17.08 -25.67
CA ARG A 615 -17.61 -15.86 -25.29
C ARG A 615 -16.83 -14.95 -24.35
N ILE A 616 -16.04 -15.52 -23.42
CA ILE A 616 -15.16 -14.77 -22.53
C ILE A 616 -13.94 -14.25 -23.30
N GLY A 617 -13.58 -14.84 -24.45
CA GLY A 617 -12.38 -14.47 -25.20
C GLY A 617 -11.11 -15.15 -24.68
N ALA A 618 -11.25 -16.27 -23.97
CA ALA A 618 -10.16 -17.03 -23.38
C ALA A 618 -9.84 -18.29 -24.21
N PRO A 619 -8.82 -18.29 -25.09
CA PRO A 619 -8.24 -19.54 -25.58
C PRO A 619 -7.56 -20.30 -24.41
N PRO A 620 -7.36 -21.62 -24.52
CA PRO A 620 -6.84 -22.44 -23.42
C PRO A 620 -5.43 -21.98 -22.99
N ILE A 621 -5.33 -21.60 -21.71
CA ILE A 621 -4.12 -21.47 -20.87
C ILE A 621 -2.99 -20.59 -21.46
N GLY A 622 -2.90 -19.35 -20.96
CA GLY A 622 -1.72 -18.50 -21.07
C GLY A 622 -1.58 -17.62 -19.81
N PRO A 623 -0.37 -17.23 -19.40
CA PRO A 623 -0.06 -16.72 -18.05
C PRO A 623 -0.71 -15.38 -17.65
N HIS A 624 -1.54 -14.76 -18.50
CA HIS A 624 -2.02 -13.38 -18.31
C HIS A 624 -3.50 -13.16 -18.72
N ARG A 625 -4.33 -14.21 -18.71
CA ARG A 625 -5.74 -14.11 -19.13
C ARG A 625 -6.68 -14.43 -17.96
N LEU A 626 -6.89 -13.44 -17.11
CA LEU A 626 -7.81 -13.54 -15.99
C LEU A 626 -9.24 -13.17 -16.40
N ALA A 627 -10.20 -13.81 -15.75
CA ALA A 627 -11.59 -13.41 -15.74
C ALA A 627 -12.02 -13.17 -14.29
N GLU A 628 -13.18 -12.54 -14.13
CA GLU A 628 -13.73 -12.32 -12.80
C GLU A 628 -15.24 -12.51 -12.77
N ALA A 629 -15.73 -12.98 -11.62
CA ALA A 629 -17.13 -13.34 -11.40
C ALA A 629 -17.70 -12.64 -10.17
N PHE A 630 -18.96 -12.21 -10.27
CA PHE A 630 -19.77 -11.73 -9.16
C PHE A 630 -20.96 -12.65 -8.93
N ALA A 631 -21.27 -12.93 -7.67
CA ALA A 631 -22.45 -13.70 -7.29
C ALA A 631 -23.74 -12.88 -7.45
N GLY A 632 -24.62 -13.30 -8.36
CA GLY A 632 -26.02 -12.84 -8.49
C GLY A 632 -26.27 -11.57 -9.34
N PRO A 633 -27.53 -11.32 -9.73
CA PRO A 633 -27.98 -10.02 -10.22
C PRO A 633 -28.28 -9.10 -9.04
N PHE A 634 -27.35 -8.19 -8.72
CA PHE A 634 -27.45 -7.04 -7.79
C PHE A 634 -28.39 -7.15 -6.57
N SER A 635 -28.54 -8.32 -5.95
CA SER A 635 -29.51 -8.54 -4.87
C SER A 635 -28.88 -9.24 -3.67
N ASN A 636 -29.06 -8.60 -2.50
CA ASN A 636 -29.07 -9.04 -1.08
C ASN A 636 -28.19 -10.21 -0.56
N LYS A 637 -27.28 -10.78 -1.34
CA LYS A 637 -26.31 -11.82 -0.94
C LYS A 637 -24.85 -11.48 -1.31
N LEU A 638 -24.58 -10.25 -1.76
CA LEU A 638 -23.35 -9.91 -2.48
C LEU A 638 -22.09 -9.95 -1.62
N LYS A 639 -21.14 -10.77 -2.05
CA LYS A 639 -19.71 -10.55 -1.83
C LYS A 639 -19.30 -9.28 -2.60
N PRO A 640 -18.72 -8.26 -1.95
CA PRO A 640 -18.38 -6.98 -2.56
C PRO A 640 -17.38 -7.12 -3.71
N ALA A 641 -16.31 -7.88 -3.47
CA ALA A 641 -15.26 -8.12 -4.44
C ALA A 641 -15.63 -9.22 -5.44
N PRO A 642 -15.13 -9.12 -6.68
CA PRO A 642 -15.19 -10.24 -7.60
C PRO A 642 -14.27 -11.37 -7.15
N PHE A 643 -14.64 -12.59 -7.52
CA PHE A 643 -13.72 -13.73 -7.54
C PHE A 643 -12.94 -13.72 -8.86
N ARG A 644 -11.61 -13.67 -8.79
CA ARG A 644 -10.71 -13.66 -9.96
C ARG A 644 -10.09 -15.03 -10.19
N PHE A 645 -10.08 -15.46 -11.46
CA PHE A 645 -9.67 -16.81 -11.82
C PHE A 645 -9.05 -16.88 -13.22
N SER A 646 -8.21 -17.90 -13.40
CA SER A 646 -7.76 -18.39 -14.70
C SER A 646 -8.83 -19.30 -15.32
N VAL A 647 -9.07 -19.21 -16.62
CA VAL A 647 -10.07 -20.02 -17.32
C VAL A 647 -9.43 -21.30 -17.88
N ALA A 648 -10.01 -22.46 -17.57
CA ALA A 648 -9.64 -23.75 -18.17
C ALA A 648 -10.86 -24.47 -18.78
N LEU A 649 -10.60 -25.38 -19.71
CA LEU A 649 -11.64 -26.10 -20.47
C LEU A 649 -11.97 -27.45 -19.85
N ARG A 650 -13.26 -27.74 -19.69
CA ARG A 650 -13.77 -29.04 -19.26
C ARG A 650 -14.94 -29.46 -20.16
N GLY A 651 -14.69 -30.45 -21.02
CA GLY A 651 -15.56 -30.75 -22.17
C GLY A 651 -16.97 -31.26 -21.85
N HIS A 652 -17.27 -31.65 -20.61
CA HIS A 652 -18.59 -32.12 -20.19
C HIS A 652 -19.45 -31.04 -19.51
N LEU A 653 -18.92 -29.82 -19.30
CA LEU A 653 -19.69 -28.74 -18.71
C LEU A 653 -20.71 -28.18 -19.71
N ALA A 654 -21.89 -27.82 -19.20
CA ALA A 654 -22.94 -27.18 -19.99
C ALA A 654 -22.47 -25.84 -20.58
N GLU A 655 -23.07 -25.42 -21.68
CA GLU A 655 -22.70 -24.19 -22.40
C GLU A 655 -23.04 -22.89 -21.67
N ASP A 656 -23.74 -22.98 -20.53
CA ASP A 656 -24.13 -21.90 -19.64
C ASP A 656 -23.56 -22.07 -18.22
N ALA A 657 -22.61 -23.00 -18.00
CA ALA A 657 -22.08 -23.31 -16.66
C ALA A 657 -20.63 -22.85 -16.46
N ILE A 658 -20.31 -22.54 -15.21
CA ILE A 658 -18.95 -22.33 -14.70
C ILE A 658 -18.77 -23.17 -13.43
N GLU A 659 -17.75 -24.01 -13.43
CA GLU A 659 -17.39 -24.81 -12.26
C GLU A 659 -16.32 -24.09 -11.44
N LEU A 660 -16.64 -23.83 -10.17
CA LEU A 660 -15.75 -23.21 -9.20
C LEU A 660 -15.28 -24.24 -8.17
N ASP A 661 -14.04 -24.13 -7.71
CA ASP A 661 -13.53 -25.01 -6.66
C ASP A 661 -14.30 -24.86 -5.34
N ARG A 662 -14.15 -25.85 -4.46
CA ARG A 662 -14.86 -25.91 -3.17
C ARG A 662 -14.64 -24.67 -2.31
N GLU A 663 -13.43 -24.12 -2.28
CA GLU A 663 -13.13 -22.92 -1.48
C GLU A 663 -13.79 -21.68 -2.09
N ALA A 664 -13.76 -21.52 -3.41
CA ALA A 664 -14.39 -20.39 -4.10
C ALA A 664 -15.90 -20.42 -3.90
N TRP A 665 -16.49 -21.62 -3.91
CA TRP A 665 -17.90 -21.84 -3.63
C TRP A 665 -18.30 -21.36 -2.23
N GLU A 666 -17.50 -21.72 -1.22
CA GLU A 666 -17.72 -21.34 0.18
C GLU A 666 -17.43 -19.86 0.42
N ASP A 667 -16.32 -19.35 -0.12
CA ASP A 667 -15.91 -17.95 -0.06
C ASP A 667 -16.98 -17.03 -0.66
N LEU A 668 -17.64 -17.46 -1.75
CA LEU A 668 -18.71 -16.71 -2.40
C LEU A 668 -20.10 -16.94 -1.80
N GLY A 669 -20.25 -17.91 -0.88
CA GLY A 669 -21.54 -18.25 -0.27
C GLY A 669 -22.58 -18.80 -1.25
N LEU A 670 -22.13 -19.54 -2.27
CA LEU A 670 -22.98 -19.99 -3.37
C LEU A 670 -23.87 -21.19 -2.99
N SER A 671 -25.03 -21.24 -3.62
CA SER A 671 -25.95 -22.38 -3.65
C SER A 671 -26.05 -22.95 -5.06
N GLU A 672 -26.42 -24.24 -5.16
CA GLU A 672 -26.51 -24.92 -6.46
C GLU A 672 -27.48 -24.18 -7.41
N GLY A 673 -27.00 -23.84 -8.60
CA GLY A 673 -27.79 -23.10 -9.59
C GLY A 673 -27.82 -21.58 -9.43
N ASP A 674 -27.10 -21.01 -8.45
CA ASP A 674 -26.88 -19.56 -8.40
C ASP A 674 -26.24 -19.07 -9.71
N SER A 675 -26.59 -17.85 -10.12
CA SER A 675 -26.08 -17.23 -11.35
C SER A 675 -24.94 -16.27 -11.05
N LEU A 676 -23.87 -16.33 -11.84
CA LEU A 676 -22.70 -15.48 -11.74
C LEU A 676 -22.60 -14.56 -12.94
N LEU A 677 -22.43 -13.26 -12.70
CA LEU A 677 -22.01 -12.33 -13.75
C LEU A 677 -20.51 -12.53 -13.99
N VAL A 678 -20.13 -12.90 -15.21
CA VAL A 678 -18.73 -13.16 -15.58
C VAL A 678 -18.24 -12.16 -16.61
N ARG A 679 -17.03 -11.64 -16.42
CA ARG A 679 -16.37 -10.74 -17.37
C ARG A 679 -14.89 -11.06 -17.54
N SER A 680 -14.39 -10.82 -18.75
CA SER A 680 -12.96 -10.89 -19.05
C SER A 680 -12.26 -9.66 -18.48
N LEU A 681 -11.07 -9.84 -17.89
CA LEU A 681 -10.17 -8.74 -17.55
C LEU A 681 -9.22 -8.39 -18.71
N TRP A 682 -9.23 -9.19 -19.78
CA TRP A 682 -8.44 -8.97 -20.98
C TRP A 682 -9.24 -8.21 -22.03
N SER A 683 -8.67 -7.10 -22.53
CA SER A 683 -9.08 -6.46 -23.77
C SER A 683 -7.93 -6.58 -24.78
N PRO A 684 -8.20 -6.90 -26.06
CA PRO A 684 -7.19 -6.87 -27.13
C PRO A 684 -6.55 -5.49 -27.33
N ASP A 685 -7.22 -4.43 -26.87
CA ASP A 685 -6.87 -3.02 -27.12
C ASP A 685 -6.21 -2.32 -25.91
N CYS A 686 -5.76 -3.06 -24.89
CA CYS A 686 -5.09 -2.53 -23.70
C CYS A 686 -3.56 -2.48 -23.80
#